data_AF-A0A7Z0ITP5-F1
#
_entry.id   AF-A0A7Z0ITP5-F1
#
_cell.length_a   1.000
_cell.length_b   1.000
_cell.length_c   1.000
_cell.angle_alpha   90.00
_cell.angle_beta   90.00
_cell.angle_gamma   90.00
#
_symmetry.space_group_name_H-M   'P 1'
#
loop_
_entity.id
_entity.type
_entity.pdbx_description
1 polymer ?
#
loop_
_entity_poly.entity_id
_entity_poly.type
_entity_poly.pdbx_seq_one_letter_code
_entity_poly.pdbx_strand_id
1 'polypeptide(L)'
;MSPRASRRAGLAVALAVALATPAAPLLTGPASAATLTGQVWASDLPFVSSVNGNGPVERDESNGTQAAGDGRTIWVGGKSHSKGLGVHADSAVRFDVGGSCEYFQSEVGIDDEVGDKGSVVFSVVADGVQVAQTKTVTGSMEPITIYAGIDGAQTVDLLVSQAEGGAAYDHADWASAKFRCSGDGTAPAATTPAAPTTSVYAGNWPFLGTPSNGWGPVERNQENGEEAAGDGGPLKLNGVTYTKGLGVHAGSMVSYHLGGGCSAFTAKVGVDDSQGWLGSARFRVFADGVEVADTGKMLNGTATKTISATTAGARRLDLLVDDTGDGVDYDHADWADARLVCGNDATGAAFYTPPSTLPAGRGTLVRTEPSQFWVTPLKITPVDATATRLMYTSTDRNDTSIAVTGQLVVPNKAWSGSGSRPLIAYAVGTQGLGDECAPSRLSDGGGLEYENVFLAGLLAKGYAVVVTDYQGLGTPGLHTYMSREVQARAVLDSVRAARNVSGSGVTSSTPVALMGYSQGGGAAAAAAEIAHGYAPDLNVVGVAAGGIPGDLLTVADKLDGSFAVGFLAYAVLGVGEASYGIDVSTFLNARGSTLMDAVREECVVETVLKHPFVQSSTLTKDGRSLPQTLRDPQYATMLDEQRIGNGRKPTIPAFVYHSQTDDVVAYAAGYDAAKRWCAQGATVSFRPGLAPGHVGGAFGFHPYALSFLDARFRGEPSTSTCATI
;
A
#
# COMPACT_ATOMS: atom_id res chain seq x y z
N MET A 1 6.20 -38.53 41.33
CA MET A 1 7.53 -38.82 40.78
C MET A 1 7.47 -38.67 39.26
N SER A 2 8.50 -38.08 38.67
CA SER A 2 8.71 -37.65 37.27
C SER A 2 8.07 -36.32 36.80
N PRO A 3 8.89 -35.34 36.36
CA PRO A 3 8.47 -34.00 35.92
C PRO A 3 8.59 -33.72 34.40
N ARG A 4 7.80 -32.72 33.98
CA ARG A 4 7.98 -31.63 32.98
C ARG A 4 9.00 -31.71 31.80
N ALA A 5 8.44 -31.36 30.63
CA ALA A 5 8.87 -30.35 29.64
C ALA A 5 9.91 -30.68 28.53
N SER A 6 9.53 -30.42 27.27
CA SER A 6 10.33 -29.61 26.33
C SER A 6 9.50 -29.13 25.12
N ARG A 7 9.26 -27.81 25.06
CA ARG A 7 9.15 -27.03 23.81
C ARG A 7 10.59 -26.71 23.33
N ARG A 8 10.72 -26.42 22.03
CA ARG A 8 11.85 -25.82 21.29
C ARG A 8 12.83 -26.81 20.63
N ALA A 9 12.74 -26.91 19.31
CA ALA A 9 13.89 -27.04 18.41
C ALA A 9 13.47 -26.53 17.02
N GLY A 10 13.68 -25.23 16.79
CA GLY A 10 13.83 -24.65 15.46
C GLY A 10 15.28 -24.20 15.33
N LEU A 11 15.78 -24.19 14.09
CA LEU A 11 17.10 -23.70 13.64
C LEU A 11 18.33 -24.45 14.17
N ALA A 12 18.87 -25.36 13.34
CA ALA A 12 20.28 -25.44 13.00
C ALA A 12 20.52 -26.68 12.11
N VAL A 13 20.70 -26.49 10.80
CA VAL A 13 21.48 -27.42 9.99
C VAL A 13 22.61 -26.62 9.36
N ALA A 14 23.75 -26.70 10.04
CA ALA A 14 25.03 -26.21 9.55
C ALA A 14 25.67 -27.30 8.69
N LEU A 15 26.07 -26.89 7.49
CA LEU A 15 27.28 -27.28 6.75
C LEU A 15 28.11 -28.44 7.34
N ALA A 16 28.11 -29.61 6.70
CA ALA A 16 29.19 -30.59 6.82
C ALA A 16 29.19 -31.53 5.60
N VAL A 17 30.13 -31.29 4.67
CA VAL A 17 30.50 -32.23 3.61
C VAL A 17 31.91 -32.78 3.90
N ALA A 18 32.08 -34.04 3.52
CA ALA A 18 33.30 -34.78 3.19
C ALA A 18 33.97 -35.66 4.27
N LEU A 19 33.97 -36.97 4.01
CA LEU A 19 35.14 -37.86 4.17
C LEU A 19 35.08 -39.03 3.14
N ALA A 20 36.03 -39.01 2.19
CA ALA A 20 36.85 -40.10 1.59
C ALA A 20 36.18 -41.39 1.03
N THR A 21 36.41 -41.91 -0.20
CA THR A 21 37.65 -42.22 -0.99
C THR A 21 37.23 -42.95 -2.32
N PRO A 22 38.12 -43.32 -3.29
CA PRO A 22 39.43 -42.79 -3.69
C PRO A 22 39.50 -42.33 -5.18
N ALA A 23 40.64 -41.71 -5.51
CA ALA A 23 40.95 -41.02 -6.76
C ALA A 23 41.04 -41.89 -8.03
N ALA A 24 40.58 -41.32 -9.14
CA ALA A 24 40.96 -41.65 -10.52
C ALA A 24 41.83 -40.49 -11.09
N PRO A 25 42.69 -40.73 -12.09
CA PRO A 25 43.88 -39.92 -12.30
C PRO A 25 43.57 -38.52 -12.83
N LEU A 26 44.29 -37.54 -12.26
CA LEU A 26 44.37 -36.15 -12.71
C LEU A 26 44.84 -36.10 -14.17
N LEU A 27 43.95 -35.72 -15.08
CA LEU A 27 44.33 -35.14 -16.36
C LEU A 27 44.65 -33.65 -16.13
N THR A 28 45.84 -33.30 -16.60
CA THR A 28 46.58 -32.08 -16.32
C THR A 28 46.15 -30.91 -17.21
N GLY A 29 45.87 -29.76 -16.58
CA GLY A 29 45.88 -28.41 -17.17
C GLY A 29 44.64 -27.57 -16.82
N PRO A 30 44.77 -26.33 -16.29
CA PRO A 30 43.62 -25.43 -16.24
C PRO A 30 43.38 -24.98 -17.68
N ALA A 31 42.24 -25.35 -18.25
CA ALA A 31 41.72 -24.59 -19.37
C ALA A 31 41.55 -23.16 -18.84
N SER A 32 42.27 -22.20 -19.42
CA SER A 32 41.99 -20.79 -19.21
C SER A 32 40.51 -20.60 -19.51
N ALA A 33 39.69 -20.32 -18.49
CA ALA A 33 38.27 -20.03 -18.70
C ALA A 33 38.20 -18.88 -19.70
N ALA A 34 37.55 -19.11 -20.85
CA ALA A 34 37.35 -18.07 -21.83
C ALA A 34 36.59 -16.94 -21.16
N THR A 35 37.11 -15.72 -21.24
CA THR A 35 36.46 -14.57 -20.63
C THR A 35 35.09 -14.35 -21.27
N LEU A 36 34.03 -14.38 -20.47
CA LEU A 36 32.67 -14.23 -20.97
C LEU A 36 32.42 -12.77 -21.36
N THR A 37 31.90 -12.57 -22.56
CA THR A 37 31.57 -11.25 -23.11
C THR A 37 30.22 -11.31 -23.82
N GLY A 38 29.44 -10.22 -23.78
CA GLY A 38 28.16 -10.17 -24.49
C GLY A 38 27.04 -10.85 -23.71
N GLN A 39 26.04 -11.38 -24.40
CA GLN A 39 24.99 -12.21 -23.82
C GLN A 39 25.37 -13.69 -24.00
N VAL A 40 25.34 -14.47 -22.94
CA VAL A 40 25.72 -15.90 -22.94
C VAL A 40 24.62 -16.72 -22.29
N TRP A 41 24.18 -17.79 -22.95
CA TRP A 41 23.17 -18.69 -22.39
C TRP A 41 23.79 -19.58 -21.31
N ALA A 42 23.09 -19.76 -20.18
CA ALA A 42 23.56 -20.62 -19.10
C ALA A 42 23.76 -22.07 -19.58
N SER A 43 22.91 -22.53 -20.50
CA SER A 43 22.99 -23.86 -21.12
C SER A 43 24.17 -24.05 -22.08
N ASP A 44 24.86 -22.99 -22.48
CA ASP A 44 26.10 -23.08 -23.29
C ASP A 44 27.37 -23.08 -22.42
N LEU A 45 27.25 -22.74 -21.13
CA LEU A 45 28.40 -22.65 -20.22
C LEU A 45 28.74 -24.00 -19.58
N PRO A 46 30.02 -24.32 -19.38
CA PRO A 46 30.41 -25.50 -18.62
C PRO A 46 29.92 -25.39 -17.18
N PHE A 47 29.33 -26.47 -16.65
CA PHE A 47 28.99 -26.53 -15.22
C PHE A 47 30.27 -26.81 -14.42
N VAL A 48 30.55 -25.96 -13.43
CA VAL A 48 31.60 -26.23 -12.44
C VAL A 48 31.17 -27.42 -11.56
N SER A 49 29.89 -27.44 -11.20
CA SER A 49 29.23 -28.57 -10.54
C SER A 49 27.74 -28.53 -10.83
N SER A 50 27.10 -29.69 -10.85
CA SER A 50 25.64 -29.81 -10.90
C SER A 50 25.17 -30.89 -9.93
N VAL A 51 24.10 -30.57 -9.19
CA VAL A 51 23.33 -31.48 -8.35
C VAL A 51 21.88 -31.33 -8.77
N ASN A 52 21.15 -32.44 -8.78
CA ASN A 52 19.75 -32.45 -9.16
C ASN A 52 19.00 -33.51 -8.36
N GLY A 53 17.78 -33.21 -7.92
CA GLY A 53 17.03 -34.13 -7.05
C GLY A 53 16.59 -35.42 -7.74
N ASN A 54 16.39 -35.38 -9.05
CA ASN A 54 16.03 -36.54 -9.87
C ASN A 54 16.59 -36.40 -11.29
N GLY A 55 17.29 -37.42 -11.78
CA GLY A 55 17.99 -37.38 -13.07
C GLY A 55 19.13 -36.34 -13.14
N PRO A 56 19.81 -36.21 -14.28
CA PRO A 56 20.77 -35.14 -14.50
C PRO A 56 20.08 -33.79 -14.77
N VAL A 57 20.86 -32.71 -14.72
CA VAL A 57 20.43 -31.39 -15.21
C VAL A 57 20.47 -31.40 -16.73
N GLU A 58 19.36 -31.01 -17.35
CA GLU A 58 19.21 -30.98 -18.80
C GLU A 58 19.53 -29.59 -19.38
N ARG A 59 20.12 -29.57 -20.58
CA ARG A 59 20.50 -28.35 -21.29
C ARG A 59 19.57 -28.18 -22.47
N ASP A 60 18.91 -27.03 -22.54
CA ASP A 60 17.93 -26.68 -23.58
C ASP A 60 16.74 -27.64 -23.69
N GLU A 61 16.56 -28.49 -22.67
CA GLU A 61 15.50 -29.48 -22.53
C GLU A 61 15.00 -29.50 -21.08
N SER A 62 13.75 -29.90 -20.87
CA SER A 62 13.11 -30.12 -19.57
C SER A 62 13.73 -31.32 -18.83
N ASN A 63 13.42 -31.52 -17.55
CA ASN A 63 13.97 -32.66 -16.80
C ASN A 63 13.33 -34.00 -17.21
N GLY A 64 14.08 -34.89 -17.88
CA GLY A 64 13.57 -36.21 -18.30
C GLY A 64 13.82 -37.37 -17.32
N THR A 65 14.41 -37.09 -16.15
CA THR A 65 14.60 -37.97 -14.97
C THR A 65 15.58 -39.15 -15.06
N GLN A 66 16.01 -39.63 -16.25
CA GLN A 66 16.81 -40.87 -16.36
C GLN A 66 18.24 -40.63 -16.85
N ALA A 67 18.42 -39.94 -17.97
CA ALA A 67 19.72 -39.78 -18.63
C ALA A 67 19.81 -38.47 -19.39
N ALA A 68 21.00 -37.88 -19.48
CA ALA A 68 21.19 -36.62 -20.21
C ALA A 68 20.65 -36.69 -21.64
N GLY A 69 19.85 -35.70 -22.03
CA GLY A 69 19.20 -35.59 -23.34
C GLY A 69 17.92 -36.42 -23.48
N ASP A 70 17.30 -36.85 -22.38
CA ASP A 70 16.00 -37.53 -22.37
C ASP A 70 14.81 -36.60 -22.10
N GLY A 71 15.10 -35.30 -21.92
CA GLY A 71 14.13 -34.25 -21.72
C GLY A 71 13.34 -33.91 -22.99
N ARG A 72 12.39 -32.98 -22.83
CA ARG A 72 11.61 -32.43 -23.96
C ARG A 72 11.96 -30.96 -24.14
N THR A 73 11.38 -30.32 -25.15
CA THR A 73 11.44 -28.85 -25.23
C THR A 73 10.92 -28.25 -23.93
N ILE A 74 11.60 -27.22 -23.42
CA ILE A 74 11.16 -26.47 -22.23
C ILE A 74 9.86 -25.74 -22.56
N TRP A 75 8.81 -25.97 -21.78
CA TRP A 75 7.54 -25.26 -21.87
C TRP A 75 7.16 -24.73 -20.51
N VAL A 76 7.03 -23.40 -20.39
CA VAL A 76 6.61 -22.76 -19.14
C VAL A 76 5.48 -21.79 -19.44
N GLY A 77 4.32 -21.99 -18.83
CA GLY A 77 3.16 -21.10 -18.99
C GLY A 77 2.64 -21.07 -20.43
N GLY A 78 2.68 -22.22 -21.12
CA GLY A 78 2.22 -22.35 -22.50
C GLY A 78 3.15 -21.75 -23.55
N LYS A 79 4.38 -21.35 -23.19
CA LYS A 79 5.39 -20.81 -24.10
C LYS A 79 6.58 -21.75 -24.17
N SER A 80 6.98 -22.08 -25.41
CA SER A 80 8.17 -22.90 -25.67
C SER A 80 9.46 -22.09 -25.65
N HIS A 81 10.53 -22.66 -25.12
CA HIS A 81 11.85 -22.06 -25.06
C HIS A 81 12.91 -22.95 -25.71
N SER A 82 13.74 -22.36 -26.58
CA SER A 82 14.84 -23.07 -27.25
C SER A 82 16.14 -23.08 -26.45
N LYS A 83 16.23 -22.26 -25.39
CA LYS A 83 17.40 -22.17 -24.51
C LYS A 83 16.94 -22.21 -23.06
N GLY A 84 17.68 -22.90 -22.19
CA GLY A 84 17.40 -22.95 -20.76
C GLY A 84 17.98 -24.17 -20.07
N LEU A 85 17.64 -24.36 -18.80
CA LEU A 85 18.04 -25.54 -18.03
C LEU A 85 16.81 -26.21 -17.42
N GLY A 86 16.61 -27.49 -17.70
CA GLY A 86 15.61 -28.33 -17.05
C GLY A 86 16.21 -29.00 -15.82
N VAL A 87 15.59 -28.77 -14.66
CA VAL A 87 16.03 -29.34 -13.38
C VAL A 87 14.86 -29.95 -12.62
N HIS A 88 15.19 -30.65 -11.56
CA HIS A 88 14.25 -31.09 -10.54
C HIS A 88 14.53 -30.31 -9.25
N ALA A 89 13.54 -30.15 -8.35
CA ALA A 89 13.81 -29.57 -7.04
C ALA A 89 14.90 -30.30 -6.25
N ASP A 90 15.53 -29.56 -5.34
CA ASP A 90 16.81 -29.86 -4.67
C ASP A 90 17.99 -29.90 -5.63
N SER A 91 17.99 -28.97 -6.59
CA SER A 91 19.08 -28.79 -7.54
C SER A 91 19.96 -27.58 -7.23
N ALA A 92 21.21 -27.69 -7.69
CA ALA A 92 22.20 -26.64 -7.64
C ALA A 92 23.12 -26.74 -8.86
N VAL A 93 23.15 -25.70 -9.69
CA VAL A 93 24.02 -25.62 -10.88
C VAL A 93 24.97 -24.44 -10.71
N ARG A 94 26.28 -24.73 -10.65
CA ARG A 94 27.33 -23.73 -10.46
C ARG A 94 28.01 -23.37 -11.78
N PHE A 95 28.14 -22.07 -12.01
CA PHE A 95 28.89 -21.47 -13.12
C PHE A 95 30.09 -20.70 -12.61
N ASP A 96 31.19 -20.75 -13.36
CA ASP A 96 32.29 -19.77 -13.25
C ASP A 96 31.99 -18.66 -14.25
N VAL A 97 31.75 -17.46 -13.74
CA VAL A 97 31.46 -16.27 -14.54
C VAL A 97 32.62 -15.27 -14.53
N GLY A 98 33.73 -15.62 -13.87
CA GLY A 98 35.03 -14.95 -13.98
C GLY A 98 35.06 -13.48 -13.58
N GLY A 99 34.03 -12.96 -12.92
CA GLY A 99 33.90 -11.55 -12.59
C GLY A 99 33.61 -10.65 -13.79
N SER A 100 33.27 -11.17 -14.97
CA SER A 100 32.93 -10.35 -16.14
C SER A 100 31.43 -10.12 -16.30
N CYS A 101 30.59 -10.90 -15.62
CA CYS A 101 29.14 -10.79 -15.78
C CYS A 101 28.52 -9.76 -14.84
N GLU A 102 27.56 -9.00 -15.37
CA GLU A 102 26.86 -7.90 -14.72
C GLU A 102 25.54 -8.39 -14.13
N TYR A 103 24.81 -9.25 -14.86
CA TYR A 103 23.55 -9.81 -14.40
C TYR A 103 23.24 -11.20 -14.96
N PHE A 104 22.33 -11.88 -14.28
CA PHE A 104 21.66 -13.09 -14.69
C PHE A 104 20.14 -12.85 -14.82
N GLN A 105 19.51 -13.45 -15.82
CA GLN A 105 18.07 -13.38 -16.06
C GLN A 105 17.52 -14.73 -16.53
N SER A 106 16.31 -15.10 -16.10
CA SER A 106 15.55 -16.24 -16.61
C SER A 106 14.05 -16.01 -16.47
N GLU A 107 13.25 -16.56 -17.37
CA GLU A 107 11.84 -16.89 -17.05
C GLU A 107 11.88 -18.23 -16.29
N VAL A 108 11.16 -18.35 -15.18
CA VAL A 108 11.18 -19.54 -14.32
C VAL A 108 9.78 -20.02 -14.02
N GLY A 109 9.62 -21.34 -13.95
CA GLY A 109 8.37 -22.01 -13.63
C GLY A 109 8.52 -23.51 -13.57
N ILE A 110 7.40 -24.18 -13.30
CA ILE A 110 7.30 -25.62 -13.43
C ILE A 110 7.05 -25.94 -14.91
N ASP A 111 7.69 -26.98 -15.45
CA ASP A 111 7.49 -27.39 -16.84
C ASP A 111 6.03 -27.85 -17.07
N ASP A 112 5.42 -27.41 -18.17
CA ASP A 112 4.04 -27.71 -18.51
C ASP A 112 3.77 -29.24 -18.63
N GLU A 113 4.81 -30.08 -18.81
CA GLU A 113 4.67 -31.53 -18.92
C GLU A 113 4.06 -32.20 -17.67
N VAL A 114 4.22 -31.59 -16.50
CA VAL A 114 3.62 -32.08 -15.25
C VAL A 114 2.25 -31.45 -14.96
N GLY A 115 1.79 -30.53 -15.81
CA GLY A 115 0.55 -29.76 -15.64
C GLY A 115 0.55 -28.90 -14.38
N ASP A 116 -0.59 -28.77 -13.70
CA ASP A 116 -0.74 -27.91 -12.51
C ASP A 116 -0.07 -28.46 -11.23
N LYS A 117 0.85 -29.43 -11.35
CA LYS A 117 1.52 -30.07 -10.21
C LYS A 117 2.88 -29.41 -9.95
N GLY A 118 3.51 -29.78 -8.84
CA GLY A 118 4.84 -29.28 -8.48
C GLY A 118 4.82 -27.93 -7.77
N SER A 119 5.81 -27.73 -6.89
CA SER A 119 5.93 -26.51 -6.10
C SER A 119 7.38 -26.26 -5.68
N VAL A 120 7.97 -25.18 -6.19
CA VAL A 120 9.41 -24.89 -6.00
C VAL A 120 9.68 -23.43 -5.66
N VAL A 121 10.90 -23.17 -5.19
CA VAL A 121 11.46 -21.81 -5.05
C VAL A 121 12.78 -21.74 -5.81
N PHE A 122 12.91 -20.74 -6.68
CA PHE A 122 14.13 -20.44 -7.43
C PHE A 122 14.98 -19.43 -6.67
N SER A 123 16.28 -19.65 -6.58
CA SER A 123 17.23 -18.72 -5.95
C SER A 123 18.51 -18.59 -6.77
N VAL A 124 19.05 -17.37 -6.83
CA VAL A 124 20.35 -17.07 -7.46
C VAL A 124 21.33 -16.66 -6.37
N VAL A 125 22.49 -17.32 -6.31
CA VAL A 125 23.53 -17.05 -5.33
C VAL A 125 24.82 -16.69 -6.06
N ALA A 126 25.36 -15.51 -5.80
CA ALA A 126 26.62 -15.02 -6.36
C ALA A 126 27.70 -15.02 -5.27
N ASP A 127 28.81 -15.74 -5.50
CA ASP A 127 29.92 -15.91 -4.53
C ASP A 127 29.47 -16.28 -3.11
N GLY A 128 28.44 -17.13 -3.01
CA GLY A 128 27.87 -17.60 -1.74
C GLY A 128 26.86 -16.63 -1.10
N VAL A 129 26.54 -15.50 -1.73
CA VAL A 129 25.53 -14.55 -1.29
C VAL A 129 24.27 -14.70 -2.14
N GLN A 130 23.12 -14.97 -1.52
CA GLN A 130 21.84 -14.99 -2.24
C GLN A 130 21.48 -13.57 -2.71
N VAL A 131 21.36 -13.39 -4.02
CA VAL A 131 21.13 -12.09 -4.68
C VAL A 131 19.75 -11.96 -5.30
N ALA A 132 19.04 -13.08 -5.52
CA ALA A 132 17.63 -13.08 -5.93
C ALA A 132 16.93 -14.37 -5.47
N GLN A 133 15.62 -14.30 -5.25
CA GLN A 133 14.77 -15.45 -4.93
C GLN A 133 13.30 -15.18 -5.31
N THR A 134 12.60 -16.20 -5.79
CA THR A 134 11.14 -16.13 -6.02
C THR A 134 10.34 -16.43 -4.76
N LYS A 135 9.05 -16.08 -4.78
CA LYS A 135 8.07 -16.79 -3.93
C LYS A 135 7.91 -18.24 -4.42
N THR A 136 7.10 -19.03 -3.72
CA THR A 136 6.70 -20.35 -4.19
C THR A 136 6.07 -20.27 -5.58
N VAL A 137 6.58 -21.07 -6.51
CA VAL A 137 6.11 -21.19 -7.90
C VAL A 137 5.44 -22.56 -8.06
N THR A 138 4.25 -22.59 -8.67
CA THR A 138 3.47 -23.82 -8.91
C THR A 138 3.15 -23.97 -10.39
N GLY A 139 2.84 -25.18 -10.86
CA GLY A 139 2.50 -25.42 -12.28
C GLY A 139 1.29 -24.66 -12.83
N SER A 140 0.44 -24.11 -11.96
CA SER A 140 -0.69 -23.26 -12.33
C SER A 140 -0.38 -21.75 -12.38
N MET A 141 0.84 -21.34 -12.04
CA MET A 141 1.25 -19.93 -12.07
C MET A 141 1.77 -19.54 -13.45
N GLU A 142 1.54 -18.28 -13.82
CA GLU A 142 2.25 -17.65 -14.92
C GLU A 142 3.77 -17.66 -14.66
N PRO A 143 4.62 -17.75 -15.70
CA PRO A 143 6.07 -17.74 -15.54
C PRO A 143 6.54 -16.48 -14.82
N ILE A 144 7.47 -16.63 -13.88
CA ILE A 144 8.06 -15.50 -13.17
C ILE A 144 9.37 -15.14 -13.85
N THR A 145 9.63 -13.87 -14.15
CA THR A 145 11.00 -13.47 -14.50
C THR A 145 11.82 -13.31 -13.22
N ILE A 146 12.89 -14.08 -13.08
CA ILE A 146 13.90 -13.84 -12.06
C ILE A 146 15.07 -13.06 -12.67
N TYR A 147 15.54 -12.07 -11.92
CA TYR A 147 16.65 -11.21 -12.30
C TYR A 147 17.60 -11.05 -11.11
N ALA A 148 18.91 -11.12 -11.38
CA ALA A 148 19.94 -10.99 -10.36
C ALA A 148 21.12 -10.18 -10.87
N GLY A 149 21.45 -9.07 -10.22
CA GLY A 149 22.73 -8.39 -10.42
C GLY A 149 23.86 -9.22 -9.79
N ILE A 150 24.92 -9.48 -10.57
CA ILE A 150 26.05 -10.33 -10.21
C ILE A 150 27.40 -9.65 -10.50
N ASP A 151 27.41 -8.32 -10.53
CA ASP A 151 28.58 -7.49 -10.82
C ASP A 151 29.84 -7.96 -10.05
N GLY A 152 30.86 -8.39 -10.80
CA GLY A 152 32.15 -8.83 -10.24
C GLY A 152 32.15 -10.22 -9.59
N ALA A 153 31.02 -10.93 -9.58
CA ALA A 153 30.94 -12.28 -9.03
C ALA A 153 31.85 -13.24 -9.79
N GLN A 154 32.61 -14.07 -9.08
CA GLN A 154 33.41 -15.12 -9.70
C GLN A 154 32.55 -16.32 -10.04
N THR A 155 31.58 -16.64 -9.19
CA THR A 155 30.72 -17.81 -9.31
C THR A 155 29.26 -17.46 -9.11
N VAL A 156 28.40 -18.18 -9.84
CA VAL A 156 26.94 -18.09 -9.68
C VAL A 156 26.35 -19.49 -9.54
N ASP A 157 25.55 -19.69 -8.50
CA ASP A 157 24.73 -20.88 -8.30
C ASP A 157 23.27 -20.58 -8.62
N LEU A 158 22.68 -21.41 -9.48
CA LEU A 158 21.25 -21.46 -9.72
C LEU A 158 20.67 -22.60 -8.89
N LEU A 159 19.82 -22.27 -7.92
CA LEU A 159 19.28 -23.20 -6.93
C LEU A 159 17.76 -23.35 -7.08
N VAL A 160 17.27 -24.58 -7.02
CA VAL A 160 15.83 -24.85 -6.90
C VAL A 160 15.59 -25.72 -5.67
N SER A 161 14.80 -25.22 -4.72
CA SER A 161 14.41 -25.96 -3.52
C SER A 161 12.94 -26.36 -3.55
N GLN A 162 12.60 -27.48 -2.92
CA GLN A 162 11.21 -27.89 -2.71
C GLN A 162 10.44 -26.84 -1.89
N ALA A 163 9.15 -26.68 -2.18
CA ALA A 163 8.22 -25.90 -1.37
C ALA A 163 7.16 -26.80 -0.70
N GLU A 164 5.97 -26.96 -1.29
CA GLU A 164 4.85 -27.72 -0.72
C GLU A 164 4.53 -29.01 -1.52
N GLY A 165 3.95 -30.03 -0.90
CA GLY A 165 3.39 -31.20 -1.61
C GLY A 165 4.38 -32.32 -2.00
N GLY A 166 5.68 -32.13 -1.74
CA GLY A 166 6.73 -33.12 -2.00
C GLY A 166 7.21 -33.16 -3.44
N ALA A 167 8.41 -33.71 -3.67
CA ALA A 167 9.20 -33.48 -4.87
C ALA A 167 8.73 -34.13 -6.18
N ALA A 168 7.74 -35.01 -6.16
CA ALA A 168 7.51 -35.97 -7.26
C ALA A 168 7.17 -35.35 -8.63
N TYR A 169 6.77 -34.08 -8.66
CA TYR A 169 6.41 -33.34 -9.87
C TYR A 169 7.15 -31.99 -9.95
N ASP A 170 8.23 -31.82 -9.22
CA ASP A 170 8.96 -30.56 -9.16
C ASP A 170 9.95 -30.42 -10.33
N HIS A 171 9.45 -30.64 -11.55
CA HIS A 171 10.17 -30.42 -12.80
C HIS A 171 10.19 -28.91 -13.06
N ALA A 172 11.32 -28.27 -12.81
CA ALA A 172 11.47 -26.83 -12.78
C ALA A 172 12.43 -26.37 -13.89
N ASP A 173 12.09 -25.27 -14.55
CA ASP A 173 12.89 -24.76 -15.66
C ASP A 173 13.45 -23.37 -15.38
N TRP A 174 14.72 -23.20 -15.71
CA TRP A 174 15.34 -21.90 -15.95
C TRP A 174 15.25 -21.59 -17.46
N ALA A 175 14.06 -21.20 -17.91
CA ALA A 175 13.74 -20.92 -19.31
C ALA A 175 14.40 -19.61 -19.78
N SER A 176 15.03 -19.63 -20.95
CA SER A 176 15.82 -18.52 -21.50
C SER A 176 16.91 -17.99 -20.53
N ALA A 177 17.45 -18.86 -19.68
CA ALA A 177 18.47 -18.50 -18.69
C ALA A 177 19.74 -17.96 -19.34
N LYS A 178 20.10 -16.72 -19.01
CA LYS A 178 21.21 -16.00 -19.64
C LYS A 178 21.98 -15.12 -18.67
N PHE A 179 23.27 -15.02 -18.92
CA PHE A 179 24.18 -14.05 -18.33
C PHE A 179 24.45 -12.92 -19.32
N ARG A 180 24.59 -11.69 -18.82
CA ARG A 180 25.14 -10.57 -19.58
C ARG A 180 26.49 -10.19 -18.98
N CYS A 181 27.53 -10.14 -19.82
CA CYS A 181 28.91 -9.92 -19.40
C CYS A 181 29.60 -8.82 -20.19
N SER A 182 30.51 -8.11 -19.54
CA SER A 182 31.21 -6.96 -20.08
C SER A 182 32.03 -7.34 -21.32
N GLY A 183 32.18 -6.40 -22.26
CA GLY A 183 32.90 -6.65 -23.53
C GLY A 183 34.42 -6.61 -23.41
N ASP A 184 34.94 -6.10 -22.30
CA ASP A 184 36.37 -5.89 -22.03
C ASP A 184 36.99 -6.97 -21.13
N GLY A 185 36.18 -7.90 -20.65
CA GLY A 185 36.61 -9.05 -19.89
C GLY A 185 36.86 -8.81 -18.40
N THR A 186 36.45 -7.67 -17.88
CA THR A 186 36.40 -7.36 -16.45
C THR A 186 35.14 -6.57 -16.17
N ALA A 187 34.24 -7.06 -15.31
CA ALA A 187 33.25 -6.15 -14.75
C ALA A 187 34.03 -5.08 -13.97
N PRO A 188 33.69 -3.78 -14.10
CA PRO A 188 34.31 -2.75 -13.28
C PRO A 188 34.21 -3.20 -11.82
N ALA A 189 35.31 -3.17 -11.06
CA ALA A 189 35.27 -3.34 -9.62
C ALA A 189 34.43 -2.19 -9.05
N ALA A 190 33.12 -2.37 -9.00
CA ALA A 190 32.19 -1.33 -8.65
C ALA A 190 32.33 -1.09 -7.16
N THR A 191 33.04 -0.02 -6.78
CA THR A 191 32.89 0.53 -5.44
C THR A 191 31.42 0.91 -5.29
N THR A 192 30.68 0.18 -4.45
CA THR A 192 29.26 0.41 -4.20
C THR A 192 29.05 1.89 -3.85
N PRO A 193 28.27 2.66 -4.65
CA PRO A 193 28.03 4.07 -4.37
C PRO A 193 27.40 4.26 -2.99
N ALA A 194 27.56 5.44 -2.39
CA ALA A 194 26.83 5.74 -1.16
C ALA A 194 25.32 5.66 -1.39
N ALA A 195 24.58 5.20 -0.38
CA ALA A 195 23.12 5.20 -0.39
C ALA A 195 22.57 6.62 -0.16
N PRO A 196 21.41 6.99 -0.74
CA PRO A 196 20.79 8.29 -0.49
C PRO A 196 20.28 8.38 0.96
N THR A 197 20.56 9.50 1.62
CA THR A 197 20.08 9.79 2.98
C THR A 197 18.84 10.68 3.01
N THR A 198 18.48 11.28 1.88
CA THR A 198 17.29 12.11 1.63
C THR A 198 16.71 11.76 0.27
N SER A 199 15.48 12.20 -0.03
CA SER A 199 14.92 11.96 -1.37
C SER A 199 15.74 12.65 -2.46
N VAL A 200 15.96 11.92 -3.57
CA VAL A 200 16.76 12.37 -4.71
C VAL A 200 16.10 11.95 -6.03
N TYR A 201 16.35 12.71 -7.10
CA TYR A 201 15.99 12.27 -8.44
C TYR A 201 16.94 11.16 -8.91
N ALA A 202 16.37 10.11 -9.49
CA ALA A 202 17.11 8.97 -10.01
C ALA A 202 18.16 9.42 -11.05
N GLY A 203 17.77 10.30 -11.98
CA GLY A 203 18.68 10.93 -12.96
C GLY A 203 19.85 11.71 -12.36
N ASN A 204 19.76 12.13 -11.09
CA ASN A 204 20.80 12.86 -10.37
C ASN A 204 21.57 12.00 -9.34
N TRP A 205 21.27 10.70 -9.23
CA TRP A 205 21.92 9.81 -8.27
C TRP A 205 22.86 8.83 -8.97
N PRO A 206 24.02 8.47 -8.40
CA PRO A 206 24.93 7.50 -9.00
C PRO A 206 24.25 6.14 -9.21
N PHE A 207 24.47 5.54 -10.37
CA PHE A 207 24.04 4.17 -10.63
C PHE A 207 24.93 3.19 -9.87
N LEU A 208 24.36 2.08 -9.43
CA LEU A 208 25.09 0.92 -8.98
C LEU A 208 25.52 0.12 -10.21
N GLY A 209 26.82 0.06 -10.47
CA GLY A 209 27.35 -0.61 -11.67
C GLY A 209 27.13 0.21 -12.95
N THR A 210 27.33 -0.45 -14.09
CA THR A 210 27.13 0.13 -15.42
C THR A 210 25.69 -0.12 -15.86
N PRO A 211 24.89 0.90 -16.19
CA PRO A 211 23.54 0.69 -16.70
C PRO A 211 23.60 0.02 -18.09
N SER A 212 22.63 -0.82 -18.40
CA SER A 212 22.47 -1.42 -19.72
C SER A 212 21.31 -0.79 -20.46
N ASN A 213 21.37 -0.83 -21.78
CA ASN A 213 20.34 -0.27 -22.63
C ASN A 213 20.19 -1.14 -23.89
N GLY A 214 19.00 -1.19 -24.46
CA GLY A 214 18.79 -1.91 -25.73
C GLY A 214 19.52 -1.25 -26.91
N TRP A 215 19.52 0.09 -26.93
CA TRP A 215 20.20 0.91 -27.91
C TRP A 215 20.67 2.22 -27.30
N GLY A 216 21.86 2.67 -27.66
CA GLY A 216 22.48 3.88 -27.10
C GLY A 216 22.77 3.81 -25.59
N PRO A 217 23.35 4.87 -25.01
CA PRO A 217 23.54 4.94 -23.56
C PRO A 217 22.24 5.29 -22.82
N VAL A 218 22.18 4.96 -21.52
CA VAL A 218 21.11 5.48 -20.64
C VAL A 218 21.34 6.96 -20.38
N GLU A 219 20.30 7.76 -20.60
CA GLU A 219 20.36 9.21 -20.50
C GLU A 219 19.81 9.76 -19.19
N ARG A 220 20.48 10.78 -18.65
CA ARG A 220 20.13 11.40 -17.37
C ARG A 220 19.38 12.70 -17.59
N ASN A 221 18.11 12.73 -17.19
CA ASN A 221 17.21 13.88 -17.33
C ASN A 221 16.98 14.35 -18.78
N GLN A 222 17.22 13.47 -19.73
CA GLN A 222 17.01 13.61 -21.17
C GLN A 222 16.45 12.28 -21.69
N GLU A 223 15.70 12.29 -22.79
CA GLU A 223 15.31 11.06 -23.49
C GLU A 223 16.54 10.34 -24.04
N ASN A 224 16.39 9.11 -24.52
CA ASN A 224 17.48 8.41 -25.22
C ASN A 224 17.75 9.06 -26.58
N GLY A 225 19.00 9.49 -26.84
CA GLY A 225 19.42 10.09 -28.12
C GLY A 225 20.25 9.18 -29.04
N GLU A 226 20.35 7.89 -28.68
CA GLU A 226 20.95 6.79 -29.44
C GLU A 226 22.49 6.76 -29.57
N GLU A 227 23.17 7.88 -29.79
CA GLU A 227 24.60 7.86 -30.18
C GLU A 227 25.56 8.01 -28.99
N ALA A 228 25.47 9.11 -28.25
CA ALA A 228 26.45 9.52 -27.26
C ALA A 228 25.81 10.13 -26.02
N ALA A 229 26.38 9.84 -24.85
CA ALA A 229 25.84 10.34 -23.59
C ALA A 229 25.58 11.86 -23.59
N GLY A 230 24.33 12.27 -23.37
CA GLY A 230 23.86 13.65 -23.31
C GLY A 230 23.46 14.27 -24.66
N ASP A 231 23.21 13.45 -25.68
CA ASP A 231 22.68 13.88 -26.98
C ASP A 231 21.14 13.92 -27.04
N GLY A 232 20.48 13.37 -26.03
CA GLY A 232 19.03 13.28 -25.93
C GLY A 232 18.29 14.61 -25.81
N GLY A 233 17.07 14.63 -26.34
CA GLY A 233 16.12 15.72 -26.14
C GLY A 233 15.49 15.76 -24.73
N PRO A 234 14.50 16.63 -24.50
CA PRO A 234 13.74 16.64 -23.26
C PRO A 234 12.85 15.40 -23.12
N LEU A 235 12.84 14.76 -21.95
CA LEU A 235 11.90 13.70 -21.57
C LEU A 235 10.46 14.16 -21.82
N LYS A 236 9.69 13.45 -22.64
CA LYS A 236 8.34 13.86 -23.01
C LYS A 236 7.39 12.69 -23.11
N LEU A 237 6.38 12.71 -22.24
CA LEU A 237 5.34 11.69 -22.17
C LEU A 237 3.96 12.30 -22.40
N ASN A 238 3.28 11.83 -23.44
CA ASN A 238 1.91 12.22 -23.79
C ASN A 238 1.73 13.76 -23.81
N GLY A 239 2.67 14.45 -24.45
CA GLY A 239 2.67 15.91 -24.58
C GLY A 239 3.20 16.69 -23.37
N VAL A 240 3.53 16.04 -22.25
CA VAL A 240 4.07 16.68 -21.05
C VAL A 240 5.58 16.54 -21.01
N THR A 241 6.30 17.66 -20.90
CA THR A 241 7.75 17.68 -20.76
C THR A 241 8.19 17.60 -19.30
N TYR A 242 9.19 16.76 -19.02
CA TYR A 242 9.79 16.58 -17.71
C TYR A 242 11.26 17.01 -17.73
N THR A 243 11.72 17.59 -16.62
CA THR A 243 13.10 18.11 -16.49
C THR A 243 14.01 17.19 -15.66
N LYS A 244 13.44 16.11 -15.13
CA LYS A 244 14.10 15.14 -14.27
C LYS A 244 13.61 13.74 -14.62
N GLY A 245 14.52 12.76 -14.60
CA GLY A 245 14.20 11.38 -14.93
C GLY A 245 15.37 10.64 -15.58
N LEU A 246 15.05 9.55 -16.27
CA LEU A 246 15.98 8.76 -17.07
C LEU A 246 15.34 8.49 -18.43
N GLY A 247 16.10 8.66 -19.51
CA GLY A 247 15.74 8.21 -20.85
C GLY A 247 16.46 6.90 -21.15
N VAL A 248 15.72 5.89 -21.57
CA VAL A 248 16.25 4.55 -21.87
C VAL A 248 15.65 4.02 -23.16
N HIS A 249 16.08 2.84 -23.57
CA HIS A 249 15.51 2.02 -24.63
C HIS A 249 15.04 0.69 -24.04
N ALA A 250 13.98 0.07 -24.58
CA ALA A 250 13.60 -1.27 -24.14
C ALA A 250 14.77 -2.26 -24.33
N GLY A 251 14.89 -3.21 -23.39
CA GLY A 251 16.10 -3.99 -23.14
C GLY A 251 17.09 -3.32 -22.18
N SER A 252 16.62 -2.39 -21.34
CA SER A 252 17.46 -1.62 -20.41
C SER A 252 17.37 -2.06 -18.95
N MET A 253 18.45 -1.77 -18.22
CA MET A 253 18.52 -1.84 -16.78
C MET A 253 19.26 -0.63 -16.20
N VAL A 254 18.69 -0.05 -15.14
CA VAL A 254 19.38 0.91 -14.28
C VAL A 254 19.26 0.48 -12.81
N SER A 255 20.39 0.35 -12.13
CA SER A 255 20.44 -0.09 -10.73
C SER A 255 20.88 1.02 -9.78
N TYR A 256 20.40 0.96 -8.54
CA TYR A 256 20.77 1.88 -7.46
C TYR A 256 21.05 1.15 -6.15
N HIS A 257 22.07 1.62 -5.42
CA HIS A 257 22.31 1.21 -4.05
C HIS A 257 21.46 2.07 -3.11
N LEU A 258 20.54 1.44 -2.38
CA LEU A 258 19.62 2.08 -1.43
C LEU A 258 20.07 1.96 0.02
N GLY A 259 20.92 0.99 0.34
CA GLY A 259 21.47 0.78 1.69
C GLY A 259 20.44 0.55 2.80
N GLY A 260 19.18 0.25 2.47
CA GLY A 260 18.07 0.10 3.42
C GLY A 260 17.46 1.42 3.91
N GLY A 261 17.96 2.57 3.45
CA GLY A 261 17.54 3.91 3.92
C GLY A 261 16.42 4.56 3.10
N CYS A 262 16.00 3.91 2.02
CA CYS A 262 14.92 4.35 1.16
C CYS A 262 13.63 3.59 1.48
N SER A 263 12.51 4.22 1.19
CA SER A 263 11.19 3.72 1.54
C SER A 263 10.30 3.55 0.32
N ALA A 264 10.53 4.31 -0.75
CA ALA A 264 9.86 4.11 -2.02
C ALA A 264 10.73 4.47 -3.23
N PHE A 265 10.24 4.06 -4.40
CA PHE A 265 10.62 4.59 -5.70
C PHE A 265 9.34 5.03 -6.43
N THR A 266 9.36 6.21 -7.06
CA THR A 266 8.22 6.70 -7.84
C THR A 266 8.67 7.27 -9.17
N ALA A 267 7.92 7.04 -10.24
CA ALA A 267 8.15 7.66 -11.54
C ALA A 267 6.84 7.80 -12.36
N LYS A 268 6.85 8.68 -13.35
CA LYS A 268 5.93 8.70 -14.49
C LYS A 268 6.58 7.92 -15.63
N VAL A 269 5.86 7.01 -16.26
CA VAL A 269 6.44 6.08 -17.24
C VAL A 269 5.62 6.01 -18.51
N GLY A 270 6.31 5.79 -19.63
CA GLY A 270 5.75 5.66 -20.97
C GLY A 270 6.84 5.63 -22.06
N VAL A 271 6.43 5.34 -23.29
CA VAL A 271 7.29 5.51 -24.48
C VAL A 271 7.43 7.01 -24.76
N ASP A 272 8.63 7.47 -25.10
CA ASP A 272 8.88 8.90 -25.37
C ASP A 272 8.16 9.37 -26.65
N ASP A 273 7.64 10.60 -26.61
CA ASP A 273 6.94 11.26 -27.72
C ASP A 273 7.81 11.40 -29.00
N SER A 274 9.15 11.35 -28.91
CA SER A 274 10.07 11.46 -30.06
C SER A 274 9.85 10.37 -31.10
N GLN A 275 9.35 9.21 -30.66
CA GLN A 275 9.10 8.04 -31.50
C GLN A 275 7.73 8.06 -32.20
N GLY A 276 6.96 9.13 -32.05
CA GLY A 276 5.69 9.32 -32.73
C GLY A 276 4.56 8.41 -32.22
N TRP A 277 4.15 7.41 -33.02
CA TRP A 277 3.10 6.45 -32.64
C TRP A 277 3.62 5.01 -32.54
N LEU A 278 4.93 4.83 -32.70
CA LEU A 278 5.61 3.54 -32.70
C LEU A 278 6.26 3.29 -31.33
N GLY A 279 6.66 2.05 -31.11
CA GLY A 279 7.35 1.62 -29.90
C GLY A 279 6.44 1.04 -28.83
N SER A 280 7.03 0.15 -28.05
CA SER A 280 6.41 -0.49 -26.91
C SER A 280 7.41 -0.69 -25.78
N ALA A 281 6.92 -0.67 -24.55
CA ALA A 281 7.77 -0.85 -23.38
C ALA A 281 6.98 -1.47 -22.25
N ARG A 282 7.62 -2.29 -21.43
CA ARG A 282 7.10 -2.73 -20.13
C ARG A 282 8.06 -2.30 -19.05
N PHE A 283 7.58 -1.48 -18.11
CA PHE A 283 8.39 -0.96 -17.01
C PHE A 283 8.20 -1.83 -15.79
N ARG A 284 9.30 -2.31 -15.22
CA ARG A 284 9.31 -3.14 -14.02
C ARG A 284 10.33 -2.64 -13.01
N VAL A 285 9.99 -2.80 -11.74
CA VAL A 285 10.81 -2.35 -10.61
C VAL A 285 11.05 -3.55 -9.71
N PHE A 286 12.31 -3.80 -9.41
CA PHE A 286 12.73 -4.86 -8.49
C PHE A 286 13.43 -4.28 -7.27
N ALA A 287 13.09 -4.76 -6.08
CA ALA A 287 13.76 -4.43 -4.83
C ALA A 287 14.39 -5.70 -4.26
N ASP A 288 15.72 -5.71 -4.12
CA ASP A 288 16.50 -6.91 -3.73
C ASP A 288 16.11 -8.17 -4.54
N GLY A 289 15.92 -8.01 -5.86
CA GLY A 289 15.57 -9.10 -6.79
C GLY A 289 14.10 -9.50 -6.80
N VAL A 290 13.24 -8.90 -5.96
CA VAL A 290 11.79 -9.15 -5.95
C VAL A 290 11.07 -8.08 -6.77
N GLU A 291 10.22 -8.50 -7.71
CA GLU A 291 9.38 -7.57 -8.48
C GLU A 291 8.37 -6.90 -7.54
N VAL A 292 8.42 -5.56 -7.47
CA VAL A 292 7.60 -4.73 -6.58
C VAL A 292 6.67 -3.78 -7.33
N ALA A 293 6.85 -3.61 -8.64
CA ALA A 293 5.90 -2.93 -9.51
C ALA A 293 6.09 -3.32 -10.99
N ASP A 294 4.98 -3.30 -11.75
CA ASP A 294 4.93 -3.59 -13.18
C ASP A 294 3.81 -2.78 -13.85
N THR A 295 4.06 -2.24 -15.05
CA THR A 295 3.05 -1.52 -15.83
C THR A 295 2.24 -2.39 -16.78
N GLY A 296 2.71 -3.61 -17.09
CA GLY A 296 2.35 -4.33 -18.31
C GLY A 296 2.85 -3.61 -19.57
N LYS A 297 2.50 -4.13 -20.76
CA LYS A 297 2.85 -3.50 -22.05
C LYS A 297 2.23 -2.10 -22.15
N MET A 298 3.06 -1.13 -22.50
CA MET A 298 2.71 0.25 -22.81
C MET A 298 3.08 0.53 -24.26
N LEU A 299 2.25 1.33 -24.92
CA LEU A 299 2.45 1.86 -26.28
C LEU A 299 2.57 3.39 -26.20
N ASN A 300 3.12 4.06 -27.21
CA ASN A 300 3.23 5.53 -27.26
C ASN A 300 1.89 6.27 -27.04
N GLY A 301 0.77 5.70 -27.50
CA GLY A 301 -0.58 6.25 -27.24
C GLY A 301 -1.20 5.90 -25.87
N THR A 302 -0.49 5.16 -25.02
CA THR A 302 -0.99 4.79 -23.68
C THR A 302 -0.88 5.99 -22.76
N ALA A 303 -1.94 6.29 -21.99
CA ALA A 303 -1.87 7.34 -20.99
C ALA A 303 -0.69 7.11 -20.03
N THR A 304 0.08 8.16 -19.78
CA THR A 304 1.23 8.14 -18.85
C THR A 304 0.81 7.51 -17.53
N LYS A 305 1.51 6.44 -17.13
CA LYS A 305 1.26 5.78 -15.86
C LYS A 305 2.14 6.36 -14.78
N THR A 306 1.67 6.30 -13.53
CA THR A 306 2.52 6.52 -12.36
C THR A 306 2.87 5.16 -11.81
N ILE A 307 4.16 4.85 -11.73
CA ILE A 307 4.65 3.66 -11.05
C ILE A 307 5.16 4.07 -9.67
N SER A 308 4.78 3.30 -8.66
CA SER A 308 5.19 3.48 -7.27
C SER A 308 5.48 2.12 -6.69
N ALA A 309 6.67 1.97 -6.10
CA ALA A 309 7.14 0.73 -5.50
C ALA A 309 7.62 1.01 -4.09
N THR A 310 7.27 0.15 -3.13
CA THR A 310 7.92 0.18 -1.81
C THR A 310 9.35 -0.33 -1.96
N THR A 311 10.29 0.39 -1.34
CA THR A 311 11.70 -0.01 -1.24
C THR A 311 12.15 -0.09 0.21
N ALA A 312 11.19 -0.14 1.14
CA ALA A 312 11.44 -0.16 2.56
C ALA A 312 12.34 -1.34 2.96
N GLY A 313 13.50 -1.02 3.54
CA GLY A 313 14.50 -2.00 3.95
C GLY A 313 15.32 -2.61 2.81
N ALA A 314 14.99 -2.32 1.55
CA ALA A 314 15.71 -2.83 0.40
C ALA A 314 17.09 -2.21 0.30
N ARG A 315 18.09 -3.01 -0.08
CA ARG A 315 19.47 -2.54 -0.26
C ARG A 315 19.79 -2.18 -1.71
N ARG A 316 19.09 -2.78 -2.67
CA ARG A 316 19.23 -2.56 -4.10
C ARG A 316 17.87 -2.32 -4.75
N LEU A 317 17.86 -1.43 -5.74
CA LEU A 317 16.74 -1.18 -6.64
C LEU A 317 17.20 -1.39 -8.06
N ASP A 318 16.44 -2.13 -8.85
CA ASP A 318 16.68 -2.32 -10.28
C ASP A 318 15.44 -1.86 -11.06
N LEU A 319 15.67 -0.97 -12.03
CA LEU A 319 14.66 -0.44 -12.94
C LEU A 319 14.87 -1.11 -14.29
N LEU A 320 13.85 -1.83 -14.77
CA LEU A 320 13.92 -2.60 -16.01
C LEU A 320 12.89 -2.10 -17.01
N VAL A 321 13.30 -1.99 -18.28
CA VAL A 321 12.35 -1.82 -19.39
C VAL A 321 12.53 -2.97 -20.35
N ASP A 322 11.52 -3.82 -20.51
CA ASP A 322 11.56 -4.97 -21.42
C ASP A 322 11.08 -4.61 -22.82
N ASP A 323 11.69 -5.28 -23.81
CA ASP A 323 11.10 -5.48 -25.15
C ASP A 323 9.85 -6.36 -24.99
N THR A 324 8.75 -5.97 -25.62
CA THR A 324 7.48 -6.67 -25.48
C THR A 324 7.21 -7.67 -26.61
N GLY A 325 8.25 -8.04 -27.36
CA GLY A 325 8.26 -9.15 -28.31
C GLY A 325 8.04 -8.74 -29.76
N ASP A 326 7.99 -7.44 -30.06
CA ASP A 326 7.97 -6.85 -31.40
C ASP A 326 9.37 -6.42 -31.88
N GLY A 327 10.41 -6.66 -31.07
CA GLY A 327 11.76 -6.19 -31.33
C GLY A 327 11.96 -4.79 -30.76
N VAL A 328 13.19 -4.31 -30.76
CA VAL A 328 13.55 -3.09 -30.01
C VAL A 328 13.30 -1.79 -30.78
N ASP A 329 12.94 -1.83 -32.06
CA ASP A 329 12.82 -0.62 -32.89
C ASP A 329 11.79 0.38 -32.30
N TYR A 330 12.19 1.66 -32.15
CA TYR A 330 11.38 2.77 -31.64
C TYR A 330 11.01 2.70 -30.14
N ASP A 331 11.66 1.84 -29.36
CA ASP A 331 11.31 1.62 -27.95
C ASP A 331 12.01 2.60 -26.98
N HIS A 332 12.07 3.89 -27.33
CA HIS A 332 12.54 4.91 -26.40
C HIS A 332 11.54 5.04 -25.25
N ALA A 333 12.03 4.97 -24.02
CA ALA A 333 11.21 4.81 -22.84
C ALA A 333 11.72 5.73 -21.73
N ASP A 334 10.80 6.40 -21.04
CA ASP A 334 11.14 7.37 -20.01
C ASP A 334 10.73 6.91 -18.62
N TRP A 335 11.65 7.04 -17.68
CA TRP A 335 11.36 7.13 -16.25
C TRP A 335 11.32 8.61 -15.84
N ALA A 336 10.26 9.32 -16.24
CA ALA A 336 10.08 10.74 -15.97
C ALA A 336 9.73 11.03 -14.49
N ASP A 337 10.21 12.15 -13.96
CA ASP A 337 10.13 12.52 -12.52
C ASP A 337 10.53 11.36 -11.57
N ALA A 338 11.46 10.50 -12.01
CA ALA A 338 11.89 9.34 -11.24
C ALA A 338 12.62 9.76 -9.96
N ARG A 339 12.15 9.27 -8.81
CA ARG A 339 12.63 9.64 -7.46
C ARG A 339 12.92 8.41 -6.63
N LEU A 340 14.10 8.42 -5.99
CA LEU A 340 14.42 7.56 -4.86
C LEU A 340 13.99 8.30 -3.60
N VAL A 341 13.08 7.70 -2.84
CA VAL A 341 12.39 8.32 -1.72
C VAL A 341 13.05 7.83 -0.44
N CYS A 342 13.85 8.67 0.22
CA CYS A 342 14.76 8.22 1.28
C CYS A 342 14.79 9.15 2.49
N GLY A 343 15.24 8.61 3.63
CA GLY A 343 15.22 9.35 4.90
C GLY A 343 13.79 9.57 5.41
N ASN A 344 13.51 10.77 5.93
CA ASN A 344 12.19 11.12 6.46
C ASN A 344 11.17 11.51 5.37
N ASP A 345 11.63 11.67 4.14
CA ASP A 345 10.84 12.09 2.98
C ASP A 345 10.02 10.91 2.44
N ALA A 346 9.26 10.21 3.28
CA ALA A 346 8.51 9.03 2.84
C ALA A 346 7.28 9.43 2.01
N THR A 347 7.11 8.82 0.84
CA THR A 347 5.97 9.02 -0.07
C THR A 347 5.25 7.70 -0.38
N GLY A 348 4.02 7.76 -0.90
CA GLY A 348 3.26 6.58 -1.27
C GLY A 348 3.00 5.64 -0.08
N ALA A 349 3.21 4.33 -0.22
CA ALA A 349 2.99 3.37 0.88
C ALA A 349 3.85 3.67 2.12
N ALA A 350 5.08 4.15 1.93
CA ALA A 350 5.98 4.48 3.02
C ALA A 350 5.54 5.71 3.82
N PHE A 351 4.79 6.62 3.20
CA PHE A 351 4.22 7.80 3.88
C PHE A 351 3.45 7.40 5.13
N TYR A 352 2.86 6.21 5.11
CA TYR A 352 2.01 5.71 6.16
C TYR A 352 2.73 4.97 7.28
N THR A 353 4.03 4.68 7.13
CA THR A 353 4.84 4.04 8.17
C THR A 353 5.43 5.11 9.09
N PRO A 354 4.93 5.29 10.33
CA PRO A 354 5.37 6.38 11.20
C PRO A 354 6.87 6.30 11.49
N PRO A 355 7.57 7.44 11.66
CA PRO A 355 8.96 7.41 12.11
C PRO A 355 9.05 6.78 13.51
N SER A 356 10.21 6.19 13.84
CA SER A 356 10.43 5.53 15.14
C SER A 356 10.29 6.47 16.34
N THR A 357 10.44 7.77 16.12
CA THR A 357 10.19 8.83 17.11
C THR A 357 9.24 9.86 16.54
N LEU A 358 8.11 10.09 17.24
CA LEU A 358 7.17 11.14 16.89
C LEU A 358 7.56 12.48 17.50
N PRO A 359 7.33 13.60 16.81
CA PRO A 359 7.54 14.92 17.39
C PRO A 359 6.58 15.14 18.56
N ALA A 360 7.01 15.95 19.54
CA ALA A 360 6.16 16.28 20.67
C ALA A 360 4.97 17.16 20.26
N GLY A 361 3.88 17.08 21.02
CA GLY A 361 2.67 17.89 20.82
C GLY A 361 1.54 17.15 20.12
N ARG A 362 0.33 17.70 20.24
CA ARG A 362 -0.90 17.17 19.65
C ARG A 362 -1.19 17.92 18.35
N GLY A 363 -1.47 17.21 17.28
CA GLY A 363 -1.64 17.79 15.95
C GLY A 363 -0.36 18.37 15.36
N THR A 364 0.81 17.93 15.83
CA THR A 364 2.09 18.35 15.28
C THR A 364 2.27 17.67 13.92
N LEU A 365 2.58 18.45 12.89
CA LEU A 365 2.82 17.95 11.55
C LEU A 365 4.12 17.12 11.53
N VAL A 366 4.03 15.87 11.10
CA VAL A 366 5.17 14.94 10.98
C VAL A 366 5.79 15.05 9.60
N ARG A 367 4.97 14.94 8.55
CA ARG A 367 5.38 15.11 7.14
C ARG A 367 4.18 15.36 6.25
N THR A 368 4.46 15.85 5.05
CA THR A 368 3.48 16.10 3.99
C THR A 368 4.01 15.65 2.65
N GLU A 369 3.11 15.27 1.76
CA GLU A 369 3.43 15.09 0.34
C GLU A 369 2.30 15.60 -0.54
N PRO A 370 2.58 16.01 -1.79
CA PRO A 370 1.53 16.25 -2.78
C PRO A 370 0.65 15.01 -2.94
N SER A 371 -0.65 15.23 -3.08
CA SER A 371 -1.62 14.16 -3.28
C SER A 371 -2.64 14.57 -4.34
N GLN A 372 -3.37 13.61 -4.87
CA GLN A 372 -4.46 13.81 -5.82
C GLN A 372 -5.81 13.78 -5.09
N PHE A 373 -6.76 14.53 -5.64
CA PHE A 373 -8.13 14.52 -5.18
C PHE A 373 -9.08 14.41 -6.38
N TRP A 374 -9.85 13.33 -6.40
CA TRP A 374 -10.79 13.01 -7.47
C TRP A 374 -12.21 13.02 -6.93
N VAL A 375 -13.08 13.85 -7.49
CA VAL A 375 -14.49 13.93 -7.07
C VAL A 375 -15.30 12.73 -7.50
N THR A 376 -14.97 12.16 -8.66
CA THR A 376 -15.72 11.03 -9.22
C THR A 376 -14.95 9.72 -9.10
N PRO A 377 -15.66 8.61 -8.88
CA PRO A 377 -15.10 7.25 -8.90
C PRO A 377 -14.26 6.94 -10.14
N LEU A 378 -14.71 7.47 -11.29
CA LEU A 378 -14.10 7.26 -12.60
C LEU A 378 -12.88 8.17 -12.85
N LYS A 379 -12.51 9.04 -11.88
CA LYS A 379 -11.33 9.93 -11.94
C LYS A 379 -11.28 10.80 -13.21
N ILE A 380 -12.44 11.20 -13.74
CA ILE A 380 -12.56 11.91 -15.03
C ILE A 380 -12.28 13.41 -14.88
N THR A 381 -12.49 13.99 -13.69
CA THR A 381 -12.35 15.44 -13.49
C THR A 381 -11.60 15.71 -12.19
N PRO A 382 -10.33 16.16 -12.25
CA PRO A 382 -9.64 16.66 -11.08
C PRO A 382 -10.31 17.96 -10.62
N VAL A 383 -10.42 18.18 -9.32
CA VAL A 383 -10.85 19.49 -8.79
C VAL A 383 -9.70 20.46 -8.94
N ASP A 384 -10.00 21.72 -9.30
CA ASP A 384 -9.03 22.81 -9.24
C ASP A 384 -8.73 23.17 -7.77
N ALA A 385 -7.99 22.29 -7.12
CA ALA A 385 -7.60 22.35 -5.72
C ALA A 385 -6.19 21.77 -5.55
N THR A 386 -5.48 22.29 -4.56
CA THR A 386 -4.24 21.70 -4.07
C THR A 386 -4.60 20.67 -3.00
N ALA A 387 -4.24 19.41 -3.25
CA ALA A 387 -4.38 18.34 -2.26
C ALA A 387 -3.01 17.96 -1.70
N THR A 388 -2.95 17.82 -0.38
CA THR A 388 -1.74 17.50 0.37
C THR A 388 -2.07 16.40 1.36
N ARG A 389 -1.39 15.26 1.25
CA ARG A 389 -1.45 14.23 2.28
C ARG A 389 -0.59 14.68 3.46
N LEU A 390 -1.09 14.49 4.67
CA LEU A 390 -0.38 14.84 5.90
C LEU A 390 -0.36 13.67 6.89
N MET A 391 0.76 13.52 7.58
CA MET A 391 0.89 12.70 8.78
C MET A 391 1.08 13.66 9.95
N TYR A 392 0.35 13.41 11.03
CA TYR A 392 0.36 14.27 12.21
C TYR A 392 0.24 13.44 13.48
N THR A 393 0.66 14.03 14.60
CA THR A 393 0.54 13.38 15.90
C THR A 393 -0.87 13.54 16.48
N SER A 394 -1.37 12.50 17.12
CA SER A 394 -2.58 12.53 17.94
C SER A 394 -2.31 11.77 19.25
N THR A 395 -3.36 11.47 20.01
CA THR A 395 -3.26 10.64 21.21
C THR A 395 -4.30 9.54 21.21
N ASP A 396 -3.87 8.33 21.59
CA ASP A 396 -4.78 7.20 21.80
C ASP A 396 -5.62 7.39 23.08
N ARG A 397 -6.42 6.36 23.41
CA ARG A 397 -7.26 6.34 24.61
C ARG A 397 -6.47 6.52 25.92
N ASN A 398 -5.23 6.02 25.96
CA ASN A 398 -4.36 6.02 27.13
C ASN A 398 -3.43 7.24 27.17
N ASP A 399 -3.71 8.27 26.36
CA ASP A 399 -2.89 9.47 26.19
C ASP A 399 -1.48 9.22 25.63
N THR A 400 -1.26 8.06 24.98
CA THR A 400 -0.02 7.75 24.27
C THR A 400 0.00 8.48 22.93
N SER A 401 1.14 9.07 22.57
CA SER A 401 1.29 9.72 21.26
C SER A 401 1.26 8.69 20.14
N ILE A 402 0.46 8.96 19.12
CA ILE A 402 0.28 8.12 17.92
C ILE A 402 0.44 8.99 16.66
N ALA A 403 0.74 8.36 15.53
CA ALA A 403 0.64 8.99 14.23
C ALA A 403 -0.73 8.73 13.62
N VAL A 404 -1.28 9.73 12.94
CA VAL A 404 -2.51 9.64 12.14
C VAL A 404 -2.24 10.31 10.80
N THR A 405 -2.82 9.76 9.74
CA THR A 405 -2.75 10.35 8.40
C THR A 405 -4.06 11.03 8.01
N GLY A 406 -4.01 11.80 6.94
CA GLY A 406 -5.17 12.49 6.41
C GLY A 406 -4.82 13.26 5.14
N GLN A 407 -5.79 14.01 4.65
CA GLN A 407 -5.63 14.82 3.44
C GLN A 407 -6.21 16.22 3.65
N LEU A 408 -5.43 17.24 3.31
CA LEU A 408 -5.86 18.61 3.24
C LEU A 408 -6.11 18.98 1.78
N VAL A 409 -7.31 19.46 1.47
CA VAL A 409 -7.70 19.88 0.13
C VAL A 409 -8.11 21.35 0.18
N VAL A 410 -7.39 22.19 -0.56
CA VAL A 410 -7.59 23.65 -0.60
C VAL A 410 -7.95 24.06 -2.02
N PRO A 411 -9.14 24.63 -2.26
CA PRO A 411 -9.50 25.13 -3.59
C PRO A 411 -8.54 26.22 -4.07
N ASN A 412 -8.05 26.11 -5.31
CA ASN A 412 -7.15 27.12 -5.90
C ASN A 412 -7.89 28.44 -6.19
N LYS A 413 -9.22 28.36 -6.38
CA LYS A 413 -10.10 29.52 -6.45
C LYS A 413 -9.92 30.41 -5.23
N ALA A 414 -9.64 31.70 -5.45
CA ALA A 414 -9.51 32.71 -4.40
C ALA A 414 -10.77 32.77 -3.52
N TRP A 415 -10.57 32.90 -2.20
CA TRP A 415 -11.66 33.06 -1.26
C TRP A 415 -12.31 34.44 -1.42
N SER A 416 -13.63 34.46 -1.61
CA SER A 416 -14.41 35.69 -1.85
C SER A 416 -15.28 36.12 -0.66
N GLY A 417 -15.27 35.38 0.45
CA GLY A 417 -15.97 35.76 1.67
C GLY A 417 -15.14 36.71 2.53
N SER A 418 -15.72 37.16 3.64
CA SER A 418 -15.00 37.99 4.62
C SER A 418 -14.00 37.15 5.43
N GLY A 419 -12.90 37.77 5.84
CA GLY A 419 -11.89 37.16 6.71
C GLY A 419 -11.12 36.00 6.08
N SER A 420 -10.56 35.13 6.92
CA SER A 420 -9.82 33.93 6.50
C SER A 420 -10.76 32.91 5.85
N ARG A 421 -10.27 32.19 4.82
CA ARG A 421 -11.00 31.06 4.22
C ARG A 421 -11.39 30.06 5.32
N PRO A 422 -12.67 29.66 5.43
CA PRO A 422 -13.10 28.65 6.37
C PRO A 422 -12.50 27.27 6.09
N LEU A 423 -12.30 26.50 7.17
CA LEU A 423 -11.87 25.10 7.12
C LEU A 423 -12.99 24.20 7.65
N ILE A 424 -13.26 23.10 6.95
CA ILE A 424 -14.09 22.02 7.46
C ILE A 424 -13.18 20.87 7.89
N ALA A 425 -13.25 20.50 9.16
CA ALA A 425 -12.69 19.24 9.66
C ALA A 425 -13.71 18.15 9.38
N TYR A 426 -13.46 17.36 8.34
CA TYR A 426 -14.34 16.32 7.88
C TYR A 426 -13.99 14.99 8.54
N ALA A 427 -14.89 14.54 9.40
CA ALA A 427 -14.86 13.24 10.05
C ALA A 427 -15.50 12.22 9.11
N VAL A 428 -14.68 11.31 8.59
CA VAL A 428 -15.09 10.31 7.61
C VAL A 428 -16.04 9.27 8.18
N GLY A 429 -16.95 8.79 7.34
CA GLY A 429 -17.80 7.62 7.56
C GLY A 429 -17.01 6.31 7.55
N THR A 430 -17.73 5.19 7.58
CA THR A 430 -17.13 3.84 7.67
C THR A 430 -16.33 3.49 6.43
N GLN A 431 -15.02 3.34 6.60
CA GLN A 431 -14.10 2.99 5.51
C GLN A 431 -13.69 1.51 5.50
N GLY A 432 -13.52 0.91 6.68
CA GLY A 432 -12.99 -0.45 6.86
C GLY A 432 -12.16 -0.55 8.12
N LEU A 433 -11.41 -1.63 8.27
CA LEU A 433 -10.36 -1.74 9.29
C LEU A 433 -8.95 -1.85 8.69
N GLY A 434 -8.83 -2.31 7.44
CA GLY A 434 -7.56 -2.48 6.76
C GLY A 434 -6.84 -1.17 6.49
N ASP A 435 -5.51 -1.24 6.38
CA ASP A 435 -4.67 -0.07 6.11
C ASP A 435 -4.94 0.53 4.72
N GLU A 436 -5.29 -0.28 3.73
CA GLU A 436 -5.72 0.14 2.39
C GLU A 436 -7.00 0.97 2.39
N CYS A 437 -7.81 0.89 3.44
CA CYS A 437 -9.10 1.57 3.52
C CYS A 437 -8.97 3.05 3.91
N ALA A 438 -7.77 3.53 4.23
CA ALA A 438 -7.56 4.92 4.61
C ALA A 438 -8.04 5.89 3.49
N PRO A 439 -8.90 6.87 3.81
CA PRO A 439 -9.41 7.83 2.83
C PRO A 439 -8.33 8.57 2.05
N SER A 440 -7.24 8.94 2.73
CA SER A 440 -6.10 9.60 2.10
C SER A 440 -5.33 8.69 1.14
N ARG A 441 -5.43 7.35 1.24
CA ARG A 441 -4.89 6.39 0.26
C ARG A 441 -5.83 6.25 -0.93
N LEU A 442 -7.12 6.02 -0.65
CA LEU A 442 -8.14 5.81 -1.67
C LEU A 442 -8.27 7.02 -2.61
N SER A 443 -8.25 8.22 -2.04
CA SER A 443 -8.32 9.49 -2.78
C SER A 443 -7.15 9.72 -3.73
N ASP A 444 -5.98 9.13 -3.46
CA ASP A 444 -4.73 9.37 -4.19
C ASP A 444 -4.43 8.27 -5.21
N GLY A 445 -5.47 7.67 -5.78
CA GLY A 445 -5.31 6.62 -6.79
C GLY A 445 -5.49 5.20 -6.25
N GLY A 446 -5.48 5.00 -4.93
CA GLY A 446 -5.57 3.68 -4.28
C GLY A 446 -6.92 2.97 -4.40
N GLY A 447 -7.96 3.66 -4.86
CA GLY A 447 -9.25 3.02 -5.12
C GLY A 447 -10.38 4.00 -5.33
N LEU A 448 -11.58 3.59 -4.91
CA LEU A 448 -12.77 4.41 -4.85
C LEU A 448 -12.91 5.01 -3.45
N GLU A 449 -12.69 6.32 -3.31
CA GLU A 449 -13.13 7.06 -2.12
C GLU A 449 -14.55 7.59 -2.35
N TYR A 450 -15.53 7.02 -1.64
CA TYR A 450 -16.93 7.33 -1.86
C TYR A 450 -17.35 8.67 -1.24
N GLU A 451 -16.62 9.20 -0.24
CA GLU A 451 -16.98 10.46 0.42
C GLU A 451 -16.60 11.71 -0.37
N ASN A 452 -15.72 11.57 -1.37
CA ASN A 452 -15.26 12.69 -2.21
C ASN A 452 -16.42 13.42 -2.92
N VAL A 453 -17.53 12.73 -3.19
CA VAL A 453 -18.76 13.35 -3.74
C VAL A 453 -19.38 14.39 -2.78
N PHE A 454 -19.31 14.16 -1.46
CA PHE A 454 -19.80 15.11 -0.46
C PHE A 454 -18.82 16.26 -0.26
N LEU A 455 -17.52 15.99 -0.35
CA LEU A 455 -16.48 17.02 -0.26
C LEU A 455 -16.52 17.98 -1.44
N ALA A 456 -16.92 17.51 -2.62
CA ALA A 456 -17.07 18.33 -3.83
C ALA A 456 -17.95 19.57 -3.59
N GLY A 457 -19.07 19.42 -2.88
CA GLY A 457 -19.97 20.53 -2.56
C GLY A 457 -19.33 21.57 -1.63
N LEU A 458 -18.51 21.11 -0.69
CA LEU A 458 -17.76 21.95 0.24
C LEU A 458 -16.66 22.75 -0.48
N LEU A 459 -15.89 22.06 -1.32
CA LEU A 459 -14.83 22.67 -2.13
C LEU A 459 -15.40 23.65 -3.16
N ALA A 460 -16.56 23.36 -3.76
CA ALA A 460 -17.25 24.26 -4.68
C ALA A 460 -17.72 25.57 -4.00
N LYS A 461 -18.03 25.54 -2.69
CA LYS A 461 -18.28 26.73 -1.87
C LYS A 461 -17.02 27.52 -1.54
N GLY A 462 -15.84 26.98 -1.83
CA GLY A 462 -14.54 27.60 -1.58
C GLY A 462 -13.98 27.34 -0.19
N TYR A 463 -14.56 26.41 0.58
CA TYR A 463 -13.99 26.01 1.87
C TYR A 463 -12.76 25.12 1.67
N ALA A 464 -11.76 25.26 2.53
CA ALA A 464 -10.74 24.23 2.68
C ALA A 464 -11.34 23.04 3.44
N VAL A 465 -10.86 21.84 3.18
CA VAL A 465 -11.29 20.62 3.88
C VAL A 465 -10.08 19.86 4.36
N VAL A 466 -10.03 19.53 5.66
CA VAL A 466 -9.09 18.54 6.18
C VAL A 466 -9.86 17.27 6.53
N VAL A 467 -9.45 16.16 5.94
CA VAL A 467 -9.98 14.82 6.13
C VAL A 467 -9.00 14.06 7.00
N THR A 468 -9.50 13.38 8.03
CA THR A 468 -8.69 12.52 8.90
C THR A 468 -8.94 11.05 8.58
N ASP A 469 -7.89 10.23 8.54
CA ASP A 469 -8.04 8.78 8.41
C ASP A 469 -8.42 8.12 9.74
N TYR A 470 -8.12 8.74 10.89
CA TYR A 470 -8.20 8.18 12.25
C TYR A 470 -7.04 7.23 12.59
N GLN A 471 -6.90 6.89 13.89
CA GLN A 471 -5.92 5.91 14.36
C GLN A 471 -6.15 4.55 13.70
N GLY A 472 -5.07 3.91 13.23
CA GLY A 472 -5.09 2.55 12.69
C GLY A 472 -5.79 2.42 11.34
N LEU A 473 -6.13 3.53 10.68
CA LEU A 473 -6.51 3.53 9.26
C LEU A 473 -5.35 4.09 8.46
N GLY A 474 -4.66 3.20 7.77
CA GLY A 474 -3.50 3.48 6.95
C GLY A 474 -2.20 3.45 7.72
N THR A 475 -2.21 3.66 9.04
CA THR A 475 -1.01 3.58 9.89
C THR A 475 -1.02 2.29 10.70
N PRO A 476 0.15 1.71 11.06
CA PRO A 476 0.21 0.43 11.74
C PRO A 476 -0.68 0.33 12.99
N GLY A 477 -1.34 -0.81 13.12
CA GLY A 477 -2.24 -1.12 14.23
C GLY A 477 -3.69 -1.16 13.77
N LEU A 478 -4.55 -1.76 14.60
CA LEU A 478 -5.95 -1.95 14.27
C LEU A 478 -6.74 -0.64 14.38
N HIS A 479 -7.55 -0.31 13.36
CA HIS A 479 -8.40 0.87 13.41
C HIS A 479 -9.31 0.87 14.64
N THR A 480 -9.26 1.96 15.43
CA THR A 480 -10.10 2.15 16.62
C THR A 480 -11.53 2.60 16.25
N TYR A 481 -12.18 1.85 15.35
CA TYR A 481 -13.52 2.11 14.85
C TYR A 481 -14.50 2.36 16.00
N MET A 482 -15.24 3.48 15.95
CA MET A 482 -16.23 3.92 16.96
C MET A 482 -15.66 4.32 18.34
N SER A 483 -14.34 4.39 18.50
CA SER A 483 -13.72 4.89 19.72
C SER A 483 -13.89 6.41 19.85
N ARG A 484 -14.83 6.82 20.69
CA ARG A 484 -15.29 8.22 20.83
C ARG A 484 -14.15 9.19 21.11
N GLU A 485 -13.29 8.88 22.08
CA GLU A 485 -12.16 9.74 22.47
C GLU A 485 -11.11 9.84 21.36
N VAL A 486 -10.69 8.70 20.82
CA VAL A 486 -9.61 8.63 19.84
C VAL A 486 -9.99 9.35 18.55
N GLN A 487 -11.21 9.11 18.05
CA GLN A 487 -11.68 9.74 16.82
C GLN A 487 -11.88 11.25 17.00
N ALA A 488 -12.43 11.68 18.15
CA ALA A 488 -12.58 13.10 18.47
C ALA A 488 -11.25 13.86 18.46
N ARG A 489 -10.22 13.26 19.07
CA ARG A 489 -8.86 13.82 19.13
C ARG A 489 -8.24 13.92 17.74
N ALA A 490 -8.33 12.85 16.94
CA ALA A 490 -7.85 12.86 15.55
C ALA A 490 -8.50 13.97 14.71
N VAL A 491 -9.83 14.15 14.79
CA VAL A 491 -10.52 15.23 14.07
C VAL A 491 -9.97 16.61 14.45
N LEU A 492 -9.80 16.90 15.74
CA LEU A 492 -9.29 18.20 16.20
C LEU A 492 -7.80 18.39 15.89
N ASP A 493 -7.00 17.34 16.04
CA ASP A 493 -5.56 17.38 15.77
C ASP A 493 -5.26 17.50 14.27
N SER A 494 -6.13 17.00 13.39
CA SER A 494 -6.03 17.23 11.94
C SER A 494 -6.10 18.71 11.57
N VAL A 495 -6.90 19.50 12.31
CA VAL A 495 -7.01 20.96 12.12
C VAL A 495 -5.72 21.65 12.51
N ARG A 496 -5.11 21.25 13.62
CA ARG A 496 -3.80 21.76 14.07
C ARG A 496 -2.71 21.43 13.04
N ALA A 497 -2.72 20.22 12.49
CA ALA A 497 -1.80 19.82 11.45
C ALA A 497 -1.98 20.65 10.17
N ALA A 498 -3.22 20.85 9.72
CA ALA A 498 -3.55 21.64 8.53
C ALA A 498 -3.03 23.09 8.61
N ARG A 499 -3.06 23.72 9.80
CA ARG A 499 -2.49 25.06 10.05
C ARG A 499 -0.99 25.16 9.78
N ASN A 500 -0.29 24.03 9.88
CA ASN A 500 1.16 23.96 9.71
C ASN A 500 1.58 23.47 8.32
N VAL A 501 0.62 23.17 7.42
CA VAL A 501 0.93 22.87 6.03
C VAL A 501 1.30 24.16 5.30
N SER A 502 2.52 24.20 4.77
CA SER A 502 3.06 25.37 4.07
C SER A 502 2.21 25.75 2.85
N GLY A 503 1.88 27.04 2.73
CA GLY A 503 1.11 27.55 1.59
C GLY A 503 -0.39 27.25 1.62
N SER A 504 -0.92 26.55 2.64
CA SER A 504 -2.35 26.20 2.71
C SER A 504 -3.29 27.40 2.92
N GLY A 505 -2.77 28.50 3.50
CA GLY A 505 -3.58 29.65 3.92
C GLY A 505 -4.46 29.39 5.16
N VAL A 506 -4.36 28.20 5.77
CA VAL A 506 -5.03 27.88 7.04
C VAL A 506 -4.19 28.45 8.18
N THR A 507 -4.81 29.22 9.07
CA THR A 507 -4.13 29.95 10.15
C THR A 507 -4.85 29.78 11.49
N SER A 508 -4.33 30.36 12.56
CA SER A 508 -4.99 30.37 13.87
C SER A 508 -6.33 31.13 13.87
N SER A 509 -6.52 32.11 12.98
CA SER A 509 -7.78 32.85 12.83
C SER A 509 -8.80 32.17 11.93
N THR A 510 -8.42 31.10 11.22
CA THR A 510 -9.34 30.36 10.34
C THR A 510 -10.53 29.83 11.13
N PRO A 511 -11.77 30.18 10.78
CA PRO A 511 -12.95 29.59 11.40
C PRO A 511 -13.09 28.13 10.95
N VAL A 512 -13.39 27.25 11.90
CA VAL A 512 -13.42 25.80 11.73
C VAL A 512 -14.82 25.27 11.98
N ALA A 513 -15.36 24.48 11.06
CA ALA A 513 -16.54 23.68 11.31
C ALA A 513 -16.18 22.20 11.39
N LEU A 514 -16.90 21.46 12.23
CA LEU A 514 -16.81 20.00 12.29
C LEU A 514 -17.97 19.41 11.47
N MET A 515 -17.70 18.43 10.62
CA MET A 515 -18.73 17.78 9.81
C MET A 515 -18.51 16.28 9.70
N GLY A 516 -19.57 15.48 9.78
CA GLY A 516 -19.49 14.05 9.52
C GLY A 516 -20.85 13.36 9.50
N TYR A 517 -20.92 12.19 8.87
CA TYR A 517 -22.12 11.35 8.81
C TYR A 517 -21.81 9.90 9.17
N SER A 518 -22.77 9.15 9.74
CA SER A 518 -22.57 7.77 10.18
C SER A 518 -21.49 7.66 11.27
N GLN A 519 -20.48 6.78 11.14
CA GLN A 519 -19.28 6.78 11.98
C GLN A 519 -18.70 8.21 12.14
N GLY A 520 -18.56 8.93 11.03
CA GLY A 520 -18.10 10.32 11.01
C GLY A 520 -19.03 11.28 11.75
N GLY A 521 -20.33 10.99 11.78
CA GLY A 521 -21.30 11.72 12.60
C GLY A 521 -21.04 11.52 14.10
N GLY A 522 -20.70 10.30 14.51
CA GLY A 522 -20.24 9.98 15.86
C GLY A 522 -18.94 10.70 16.22
N ALA A 523 -17.94 10.65 15.34
CA ALA A 523 -16.65 11.30 15.52
C ALA A 523 -16.74 12.85 15.56
N ALA A 524 -17.51 13.47 14.66
CA ALA A 524 -17.76 14.91 14.67
C ALA A 524 -18.52 15.35 15.93
N ALA A 525 -19.52 14.55 16.37
CA ALA A 525 -20.23 14.80 17.62
C ALA A 525 -19.30 14.72 18.83
N ALA A 526 -18.45 13.70 18.90
CA ALA A 526 -17.48 13.52 19.96
C ALA A 526 -16.42 14.64 19.99
N ALA A 527 -15.91 15.04 18.82
CA ALA A 527 -15.00 16.18 18.66
C ALA A 527 -15.64 17.47 19.20
N ALA A 528 -16.92 17.70 18.91
CA ALA A 528 -17.64 18.87 19.40
C ALA A 528 -17.80 18.90 20.93
N GLU A 529 -17.92 17.74 21.57
CA GLU A 529 -18.01 17.63 23.04
C GLU A 529 -16.70 17.96 23.76
N ILE A 530 -15.55 17.68 23.13
CA ILE A 530 -14.23 17.91 23.76
C ILE A 530 -13.52 19.16 23.24
N ALA A 531 -13.98 19.78 22.15
CA ALA A 531 -13.29 20.88 21.47
C ALA A 531 -12.82 21.99 22.42
N HIS A 532 -13.68 22.48 23.31
CA HIS A 532 -13.33 23.56 24.24
C HIS A 532 -12.23 23.19 25.24
N GLY A 533 -12.19 21.93 25.70
CA GLY A 533 -11.19 21.47 26.68
C GLY A 533 -9.90 20.95 26.04
N TYR A 534 -10.03 20.19 24.95
CA TYR A 534 -8.91 19.54 24.27
C TYR A 534 -8.20 20.46 23.28
N ALA A 535 -8.95 21.35 22.63
CA ALA A 535 -8.46 22.22 21.56
C ALA A 535 -8.96 23.68 21.67
N PRO A 536 -8.71 24.35 22.81
CA PRO A 536 -9.13 25.74 23.02
C PRO A 536 -8.48 26.75 22.06
N ASP A 537 -7.38 26.35 21.40
CA ASP A 537 -6.69 27.12 20.37
C ASP A 537 -7.39 27.10 19.00
N LEU A 538 -8.44 26.29 18.83
CA LEU A 538 -9.21 26.18 17.59
C LEU A 538 -10.44 27.09 17.63
N ASN A 539 -10.62 27.89 16.57
CA ASN A 539 -11.83 28.70 16.38
C ASN A 539 -12.98 27.85 15.80
N VAL A 540 -13.50 26.92 16.61
CA VAL A 540 -14.60 26.04 16.18
C VAL A 540 -15.93 26.78 16.28
N VAL A 541 -16.61 26.97 15.14
CA VAL A 541 -17.83 27.79 15.05
C VAL A 541 -19.13 26.99 15.04
N GLY A 542 -19.05 25.68 14.82
CA GLY A 542 -20.22 24.79 14.83
C GLY A 542 -19.90 23.36 14.39
N VAL A 543 -20.84 22.46 14.66
CA VAL A 543 -20.79 21.06 14.23
C VAL A 543 -22.05 20.68 13.46
N ALA A 544 -21.89 19.98 12.34
CA ALA A 544 -22.97 19.29 11.64
C ALA A 544 -22.71 17.78 11.67
N ALA A 545 -23.46 17.04 12.48
CA ALA A 545 -23.28 15.61 12.70
C ALA A 545 -24.58 14.87 12.36
N GLY A 546 -24.51 13.92 11.43
CA GLY A 546 -25.71 13.18 11.02
C GLY A 546 -25.56 11.68 11.10
N GLY A 547 -26.70 10.97 11.16
CA GLY A 547 -26.70 9.51 11.28
C GLY A 547 -25.91 9.04 12.50
N ILE A 548 -26.00 9.78 13.61
CA ILE A 548 -25.08 9.63 14.76
C ILE A 548 -25.32 8.27 15.44
N PRO A 549 -24.32 7.37 15.51
CA PRO A 549 -24.36 6.16 16.33
C PRO A 549 -24.17 6.51 17.81
N GLY A 550 -25.13 7.25 18.38
CA GLY A 550 -25.03 7.85 19.71
C GLY A 550 -25.11 6.87 20.88
N ASP A 551 -25.52 5.62 20.63
CA ASP A 551 -25.55 4.51 21.58
C ASP A 551 -25.21 3.21 20.82
N LEU A 552 -24.05 2.61 21.11
CA LEU A 552 -23.55 1.49 20.32
C LEU A 552 -24.37 0.21 20.46
N LEU A 553 -25.03 -0.04 21.61
CA LEU A 553 -25.90 -1.21 21.77
C LEU A 553 -27.17 -1.08 20.94
N THR A 554 -27.74 0.12 20.88
CA THR A 554 -28.90 0.43 20.03
C THR A 554 -28.59 0.20 18.55
N VAL A 555 -27.37 0.57 18.13
CA VAL A 555 -26.91 0.32 16.76
C VAL A 555 -26.60 -1.17 16.55
N ALA A 556 -25.98 -1.85 17.52
CA ALA A 556 -25.67 -3.28 17.44
C ALA A 556 -26.93 -4.13 17.23
N ASP A 557 -28.03 -3.83 17.92
CA ASP A 557 -29.33 -4.52 17.73
C ASP A 557 -29.88 -4.34 16.31
N LYS A 558 -29.66 -3.17 15.70
CA LYS A 558 -30.10 -2.86 14.34
C LYS A 558 -29.25 -3.59 13.29
N LEU A 559 -27.95 -3.74 13.56
CA LEU A 559 -27.00 -4.33 12.63
C LEU A 559 -27.01 -5.86 12.60
N ASP A 560 -27.30 -6.52 13.73
CA ASP A 560 -27.27 -7.99 13.82
C ASP A 560 -28.21 -8.64 12.81
N GLY A 561 -27.69 -9.57 12.01
CA GLY A 561 -28.45 -10.25 10.95
C GLY A 561 -28.84 -9.38 9.75
N SER A 562 -28.45 -8.10 9.71
CA SER A 562 -28.72 -7.19 8.58
C SER A 562 -27.66 -7.32 7.48
N PHE A 563 -27.88 -6.65 6.35
CA PHE A 563 -26.86 -6.56 5.28
C PHE A 563 -25.58 -5.84 5.73
N ALA A 564 -25.66 -5.03 6.79
CA ALA A 564 -24.57 -4.20 7.32
C ALA A 564 -23.92 -4.78 8.59
N VAL A 565 -24.17 -6.06 8.91
CA VAL A 565 -23.65 -6.70 10.14
C VAL A 565 -22.13 -6.65 10.28
N GLY A 566 -21.38 -6.51 9.19
CA GLY A 566 -19.93 -6.29 9.24
C GLY A 566 -19.52 -5.06 10.06
N PHE A 567 -20.36 -4.02 10.16
CA PHE A 567 -20.06 -2.85 11.00
C PHE A 567 -20.11 -3.16 12.50
N LEU A 568 -20.86 -4.20 12.90
CA LEU A 568 -20.83 -4.72 14.26
C LEU A 568 -19.50 -5.43 14.53
N ALA A 569 -18.98 -6.19 13.57
CA ALA A 569 -17.64 -6.78 13.67
C ALA A 569 -16.56 -5.68 13.77
N TYR A 570 -16.65 -4.63 12.95
CA TYR A 570 -15.76 -3.46 13.05
C TYR A 570 -15.80 -2.82 14.44
N ALA A 571 -16.98 -2.66 15.05
CA ALA A 571 -17.08 -2.07 16.39
C ALA A 571 -16.53 -2.97 17.50
N VAL A 572 -16.73 -4.29 17.41
CA VAL A 572 -16.16 -5.25 18.36
C VAL A 572 -14.63 -5.24 18.31
N LEU A 573 -14.06 -5.18 17.11
CA LEU A 573 -12.62 -5.10 16.91
C LEU A 573 -12.06 -3.71 17.28
N GLY A 574 -12.68 -2.62 16.82
CA GLY A 574 -12.15 -1.27 17.01
C GLY A 574 -12.31 -0.70 18.42
N VAL A 575 -13.49 -0.85 19.03
CA VAL A 575 -13.68 -0.44 20.43
C VAL A 575 -13.14 -1.53 21.35
N GLY A 576 -13.56 -2.78 21.18
CA GLY A 576 -13.19 -3.86 22.09
C GLY A 576 -11.71 -4.18 22.08
N GLU A 577 -11.20 -4.70 20.96
CA GLU A 577 -9.81 -5.16 20.85
C GLU A 577 -8.82 -3.99 20.78
N ALA A 578 -8.98 -3.09 19.81
CA ALA A 578 -7.99 -2.04 19.56
C ALA A 578 -7.94 -0.96 20.66
N SER A 579 -9.10 -0.53 21.16
CA SER A 579 -9.15 0.56 22.16
C SER A 579 -9.08 0.07 23.60
N TYR A 580 -9.66 -1.09 23.92
CA TYR A 580 -9.76 -1.59 25.30
C TYR A 580 -8.95 -2.87 25.56
N GLY A 581 -8.32 -3.46 24.55
CA GLY A 581 -7.54 -4.69 24.70
C GLY A 581 -8.37 -5.91 25.07
N ILE A 582 -9.66 -5.95 24.70
CA ILE A 582 -10.53 -7.10 24.92
C ILE A 582 -10.10 -8.23 24.00
N ASP A 583 -9.78 -9.38 24.58
CA ASP A 583 -9.56 -10.62 23.82
C ASP A 583 -10.90 -11.18 23.33
N VAL A 584 -11.24 -10.85 22.09
CA VAL A 584 -12.49 -11.28 21.45
C VAL A 584 -12.55 -12.79 21.23
N SER A 585 -11.41 -13.50 21.23
CA SER A 585 -11.36 -14.96 21.09
C SER A 585 -12.00 -15.69 22.28
N THR A 586 -12.19 -14.99 23.41
CA THR A 586 -12.82 -15.55 24.61
C THR A 586 -14.27 -15.95 24.36
N PHE A 587 -15.01 -15.19 23.55
CA PHE A 587 -16.42 -15.44 23.24
C PHE A 587 -16.70 -15.88 21.79
N LEU A 588 -15.72 -15.79 20.87
CA LEU A 588 -15.88 -16.24 19.48
C LEU A 588 -15.60 -17.74 19.29
N ASN A 589 -16.38 -18.41 18.44
CA ASN A 589 -16.07 -19.74 17.96
C ASN A 589 -15.08 -19.68 16.77
N ALA A 590 -14.74 -20.83 16.17
CA ALA A 590 -13.81 -20.88 15.04
C ALA A 590 -14.29 -20.05 13.84
N ARG A 591 -15.58 -20.14 13.48
CA ARG A 591 -16.19 -19.33 12.41
C ARG A 591 -16.13 -17.84 12.73
N GLY A 592 -16.43 -17.47 13.98
CA GLY A 592 -16.32 -16.09 14.44
C GLY A 592 -14.90 -15.54 14.34
N SER A 593 -13.90 -16.35 14.73
CA SER A 593 -12.49 -15.97 14.64
C SER A 593 -12.09 -15.76 13.17
N THR A 594 -12.41 -16.70 12.28
CA THR A 594 -12.13 -16.58 10.85
C THR A 594 -12.79 -15.34 10.22
N LEU A 595 -14.04 -15.03 10.59
CA LEU A 595 -14.71 -13.83 10.09
C LEU A 595 -14.02 -12.56 10.59
N MET A 596 -13.68 -12.49 11.88
CA MET A 596 -12.97 -11.32 12.43
C MET A 596 -11.58 -11.15 11.79
N ASP A 597 -10.85 -12.24 11.53
CA ASP A 597 -9.55 -12.20 10.85
C ASP A 597 -9.66 -11.65 9.43
N ALA A 598 -10.69 -12.03 8.67
CA ALA A 598 -10.94 -11.45 7.35
C ALA A 598 -11.29 -9.95 7.46
N VAL A 599 -12.22 -9.61 8.35
CA VAL A 599 -12.73 -8.23 8.53
C VAL A 599 -11.64 -7.25 9.00
N ARG A 600 -10.54 -7.72 9.61
CA ARG A 600 -9.41 -6.85 9.99
C ARG A 600 -8.72 -6.18 8.79
N GLU A 601 -8.75 -6.82 7.62
CA GLU A 601 -8.10 -6.30 6.40
C GLU A 601 -9.12 -5.73 5.40
N GLU A 602 -10.41 -5.99 5.57
CA GLU A 602 -11.42 -5.62 4.58
C GLU A 602 -11.85 -4.14 4.66
N CYS A 603 -12.20 -3.59 3.50
CA CYS A 603 -12.87 -2.29 3.39
C CYS A 603 -14.40 -2.43 3.34
N VAL A 604 -15.10 -1.31 3.57
CA VAL A 604 -16.56 -1.24 3.73
C VAL A 604 -17.35 -1.95 2.62
N VAL A 605 -16.97 -1.75 1.35
CA VAL A 605 -17.68 -2.36 0.21
C VAL A 605 -17.49 -3.87 0.19
N GLU A 606 -16.26 -4.32 0.44
CA GLU A 606 -15.89 -5.73 0.44
C GLU A 606 -16.62 -6.48 1.56
N THR A 607 -16.59 -5.95 2.78
CA THR A 607 -17.26 -6.56 3.94
C THR A 607 -18.78 -6.65 3.74
N VAL A 608 -19.42 -5.61 3.20
CA VAL A 608 -20.87 -5.62 2.93
C VAL A 608 -21.24 -6.68 1.88
N LEU A 609 -20.37 -6.92 0.89
CA LEU A 609 -20.61 -7.93 -0.14
C LEU A 609 -20.32 -9.36 0.33
N LYS A 610 -19.27 -9.56 1.12
CA LYS A 610 -18.83 -10.89 1.57
C LYS A 610 -19.61 -11.43 2.75
N HIS A 611 -20.00 -10.56 3.69
CA HIS A 611 -20.60 -10.97 4.96
C HIS A 611 -22.04 -10.45 5.23
N PRO A 612 -22.92 -10.27 4.21
CA PRO A 612 -24.25 -9.76 4.47
C PRO A 612 -25.12 -10.79 5.21
N PHE A 613 -25.99 -10.32 6.09
CA PHE A 613 -27.02 -11.12 6.77
C PHE A 613 -26.48 -12.24 7.68
N VAL A 614 -25.20 -12.22 8.03
CA VAL A 614 -24.63 -13.12 9.03
C VAL A 614 -25.32 -12.88 10.38
N GLN A 615 -25.85 -13.95 10.97
CA GLN A 615 -26.40 -13.92 12.32
C GLN A 615 -25.25 -14.05 13.32
N SER A 616 -25.01 -13.04 14.14
CA SER A 616 -23.82 -13.02 15.01
C SER A 616 -23.83 -14.10 16.09
N SER A 617 -25.01 -14.65 16.42
CA SER A 617 -25.16 -15.84 17.26
C SER A 617 -24.46 -17.08 16.70
N THR A 618 -24.23 -17.13 15.39
CA THR A 618 -23.47 -18.23 14.75
C THR A 618 -21.95 -18.07 14.89
N LEU A 619 -21.49 -16.92 15.40
CA LEU A 619 -20.07 -16.58 15.54
C LEU A 619 -19.56 -16.75 16.97
N THR A 620 -20.45 -16.89 17.96
CA THR A 620 -20.09 -17.00 19.37
C THR A 620 -20.05 -18.46 19.84
N LYS A 621 -19.33 -18.72 20.94
CA LYS A 621 -19.19 -20.08 21.52
C LYS A 621 -20.48 -20.58 22.19
N ASP A 622 -21.26 -19.68 22.76
CA ASP A 622 -22.45 -19.98 23.55
C ASP A 622 -23.77 -19.79 22.78
N GLY A 623 -23.69 -19.38 21.51
CA GLY A 623 -24.84 -19.16 20.65
C GLY A 623 -25.62 -17.87 20.94
N ARG A 624 -25.17 -17.03 21.88
CA ARG A 624 -25.75 -15.69 22.09
C ARG A 624 -25.30 -14.76 20.97
N SER A 625 -26.16 -13.85 20.53
CA SER A 625 -25.73 -12.84 19.56
C SER A 625 -24.67 -11.91 20.18
N LEU A 626 -23.88 -11.24 19.34
CA LEU A 626 -22.92 -10.24 19.81
C LEU A 626 -23.61 -9.12 20.62
N PRO A 627 -24.77 -8.56 20.23
CA PRO A 627 -25.47 -7.60 21.08
C PRO A 627 -25.89 -8.17 22.44
N GLN A 628 -26.25 -9.46 22.53
CA GLN A 628 -26.54 -10.11 23.82
C GLN A 628 -25.28 -10.26 24.67
N THR A 629 -24.16 -10.66 24.07
CA THR A 629 -22.86 -10.79 24.75
C THR A 629 -22.35 -9.44 25.25
N LEU A 630 -22.46 -8.39 24.43
CA LEU A 630 -22.01 -7.03 24.76
C LEU A 630 -22.82 -6.39 25.92
N ARG A 631 -23.97 -6.96 26.29
CA ARG A 631 -24.74 -6.53 27.48
C ARG A 631 -24.24 -7.13 28.78
N ASP A 632 -23.25 -8.03 28.74
CA ASP A 632 -22.66 -8.56 29.96
C ASP A 632 -22.00 -7.44 30.77
N PRO A 633 -22.10 -7.45 32.13
CA PRO A 633 -21.64 -6.33 32.97
C PRO A 633 -20.19 -5.90 32.77
N GLN A 634 -19.32 -6.83 32.35
CA GLN A 634 -17.90 -6.57 32.08
C GLN A 634 -17.67 -5.54 30.96
N TYR A 635 -18.62 -5.36 30.04
CA TYR A 635 -18.51 -4.43 28.91
C TYR A 635 -19.25 -3.11 29.16
N ALA A 636 -19.98 -2.98 30.28
CA ALA A 636 -20.87 -1.85 30.53
C ALA A 636 -20.12 -0.51 30.54
N THR A 637 -18.99 -0.43 31.25
CA THR A 637 -18.16 0.78 31.29
C THR A 637 -17.63 1.15 29.92
N MET A 638 -17.11 0.17 29.17
CA MET A 638 -16.60 0.40 27.82
C MET A 638 -17.65 1.04 26.90
N LEU A 639 -18.85 0.49 26.91
CA LEU A 639 -19.96 0.95 26.07
C LEU A 639 -20.54 2.28 26.53
N ASP A 640 -20.63 2.53 27.85
CA ASP A 640 -21.13 3.80 28.39
C ASP A 640 -20.20 4.97 28.05
N GLU A 641 -18.88 4.73 28.03
CA GLU A 641 -17.92 5.74 27.60
C GLU A 641 -18.08 6.14 26.12
N GLN A 642 -18.58 5.24 25.26
CA GLN A 642 -18.82 5.54 23.84
C GLN A 642 -20.10 6.33 23.59
N ARG A 643 -20.98 6.47 24.59
CA ARG A 643 -22.28 7.12 24.43
C ARG A 643 -22.12 8.63 24.23
N ILE A 644 -22.55 9.13 23.07
CA ILE A 644 -22.58 10.57 22.77
C ILE A 644 -23.60 11.25 23.69
N GLY A 645 -23.24 12.39 24.28
CA GLY A 645 -24.04 13.11 25.24
C GLY A 645 -23.98 12.52 26.65
N ASN A 646 -23.11 11.54 26.93
CA ASN A 646 -22.91 11.03 28.28
C ASN A 646 -22.00 11.98 29.09
N GLY A 647 -22.60 12.80 29.96
CA GLY A 647 -21.90 13.75 30.84
C GLY A 647 -21.13 14.89 30.14
N ARG A 648 -21.24 14.99 28.81
CA ARG A 648 -20.59 16.02 28.00
C ARG A 648 -21.55 16.57 26.95
N LYS A 649 -21.32 17.82 26.57
CA LYS A 649 -22.08 18.51 25.53
C LYS A 649 -21.18 19.45 24.73
N PRO A 650 -21.52 19.79 23.49
CA PRO A 650 -20.86 20.87 22.78
C PRO A 650 -21.16 22.22 23.43
N THR A 651 -20.15 23.09 23.46
CA THR A 651 -20.29 24.52 23.79
C THR A 651 -20.58 25.38 22.55
N ILE A 652 -20.38 24.79 21.37
CA ILE A 652 -20.67 25.36 20.06
C ILE A 652 -22.07 24.95 19.58
N PRO A 653 -22.70 25.68 18.65
CA PRO A 653 -23.96 25.25 18.04
C PRO A 653 -23.82 23.90 17.31
N ALA A 654 -24.79 23.02 17.51
CA ALA A 654 -24.83 21.70 16.90
C ALA A 654 -26.05 21.52 15.99
N PHE A 655 -25.83 21.08 14.76
CA PHE A 655 -26.86 20.61 13.85
C PHE A 655 -26.82 19.09 13.80
N VAL A 656 -27.89 18.46 14.26
CA VAL A 656 -28.05 17.01 14.27
C VAL A 656 -29.13 16.63 13.27
N TYR A 657 -28.85 15.68 12.39
CA TYR A 657 -29.81 15.25 11.37
C TYR A 657 -29.83 13.73 11.22
N HIS A 658 -31.01 13.15 11.08
CA HIS A 658 -31.15 11.69 11.04
C HIS A 658 -32.40 11.29 10.24
N SER A 659 -32.27 10.28 9.39
CA SER A 659 -33.43 9.70 8.71
C SER A 659 -34.22 8.81 9.68
N GLN A 660 -35.54 8.96 9.70
CA GLN A 660 -36.42 8.06 10.44
C GLN A 660 -36.50 6.66 9.80
N THR A 661 -36.12 6.54 8.52
CA THR A 661 -36.11 5.25 7.79
C THR A 661 -34.73 4.60 7.77
N ASP A 662 -33.79 5.10 8.58
CA ASP A 662 -32.42 4.61 8.63
C ASP A 662 -32.38 3.09 8.94
N ASP A 663 -31.76 2.36 8.01
CA ASP A 663 -31.65 0.92 7.97
C ASP A 663 -30.31 0.40 8.51
N VAL A 664 -29.37 1.29 8.85
CA VAL A 664 -28.05 0.96 9.39
C VAL A 664 -27.88 1.49 10.81
N VAL A 665 -28.06 2.80 11.00
CA VAL A 665 -27.95 3.46 12.32
C VAL A 665 -29.35 3.82 12.80
N ALA A 666 -29.84 3.08 13.79
CA ALA A 666 -31.18 3.31 14.35
C ALA A 666 -31.42 4.78 14.69
N TYR A 667 -32.51 5.36 14.18
CA TYR A 667 -32.89 6.78 14.39
C TYR A 667 -32.85 7.20 15.87
N ALA A 668 -33.26 6.30 16.78
CA ALA A 668 -33.22 6.54 18.22
C ALA A 668 -31.81 6.89 18.72
N ALA A 669 -30.75 6.30 18.16
CA ALA A 669 -29.38 6.55 18.60
C ALA A 669 -28.98 8.03 18.42
N GLY A 670 -29.31 8.64 17.28
CA GLY A 670 -29.02 10.04 17.02
C GLY A 670 -30.01 11.01 17.68
N TYR A 671 -31.30 10.64 17.72
CA TYR A 671 -32.32 11.43 18.42
C TYR A 671 -32.03 11.53 19.92
N ASP A 672 -31.66 10.42 20.58
CA ASP A 672 -31.35 10.43 22.01
C ASP A 672 -30.03 11.13 22.32
N ALA A 673 -29.05 11.12 21.39
CA ALA A 673 -27.84 11.93 21.52
C ALA A 673 -28.17 13.43 21.56
N ALA A 674 -29.03 13.90 20.62
CA ALA A 674 -29.50 15.28 20.61
C ALA A 674 -30.26 15.64 21.90
N LYS A 675 -31.14 14.76 22.39
CA LYS A 675 -31.86 14.94 23.65
C LYS A 675 -30.93 15.04 24.85
N ARG A 676 -29.90 14.19 24.94
CA ARG A 676 -28.91 14.23 26.02
C ARG A 676 -28.14 15.55 26.02
N TRP A 677 -27.77 16.07 24.85
CA TRP A 677 -27.15 17.40 24.74
C TRP A 677 -28.11 18.53 25.14
N CYS A 678 -29.37 18.46 24.71
CA CYS A 678 -30.39 19.43 25.11
C CYS A 678 -30.64 19.45 26.62
N ALA A 679 -30.71 18.27 27.25
CA ALA A 679 -30.88 18.14 28.70
C ALA A 679 -29.71 18.76 29.50
N GLN A 680 -28.54 18.90 28.88
CA GLN A 680 -27.37 19.55 29.46
C GLN A 680 -27.25 21.04 29.08
N GLY A 681 -28.19 21.59 28.30
CA GLY A 681 -28.19 23.00 27.89
C GLY A 681 -27.26 23.30 26.69
N ALA A 682 -27.13 22.37 25.76
CA ALA A 682 -26.51 22.65 24.45
C ALA A 682 -27.48 23.42 23.53
N THR A 683 -26.93 24.15 22.56
CA THR A 683 -27.72 24.71 21.46
C THR A 683 -27.77 23.70 20.31
N VAL A 684 -28.86 22.94 20.23
CA VAL A 684 -29.05 21.88 19.22
C VAL A 684 -30.17 22.24 18.26
N SER A 685 -29.89 22.20 16.97
CA SER A 685 -30.88 22.16 15.90
C SER A 685 -30.99 20.72 15.41
N PHE A 686 -32.04 20.01 15.81
CA PHE A 686 -32.31 18.64 15.40
C PHE A 686 -33.27 18.62 14.21
N ARG A 687 -32.90 17.90 13.14
CA ARG A 687 -33.69 17.77 11.92
C ARG A 687 -34.00 16.30 11.61
N PRO A 688 -35.23 15.84 11.89
CA PRO A 688 -35.70 14.55 11.38
C PRO A 688 -36.06 14.65 9.89
N GLY A 689 -36.18 13.50 9.23
CA GLY A 689 -36.85 13.42 7.93
C GLY A 689 -37.00 11.99 7.43
N LEU A 690 -37.60 11.85 6.26
CA LEU A 690 -38.00 10.57 5.65
C LEU A 690 -37.14 10.19 4.43
N ALA A 691 -35.94 10.76 4.31
CA ALA A 691 -35.01 10.38 3.24
C ALA A 691 -34.73 8.86 3.28
N PRO A 692 -34.71 8.15 2.14
CA PRO A 692 -34.76 6.69 2.15
C PRO A 692 -33.47 6.07 2.70
N GLY A 693 -33.60 5.32 3.80
CA GLY A 693 -32.49 4.57 4.40
C GLY A 693 -31.36 5.45 4.93
N HIS A 694 -30.24 4.80 5.25
CA HIS A 694 -29.05 5.46 5.78
C HIS A 694 -28.36 6.34 4.73
N VAL A 695 -28.09 5.80 3.53
CA VAL A 695 -27.38 6.49 2.46
C VAL A 695 -28.22 7.63 1.86
N GLY A 696 -29.51 7.40 1.63
CA GLY A 696 -30.40 8.47 1.16
C GLY A 696 -30.52 9.62 2.18
N GLY A 697 -30.42 9.31 3.47
CA GLY A 697 -30.26 10.30 4.53
C GLY A 697 -29.02 11.18 4.34
N ALA A 698 -27.85 10.60 4.06
CA ALA A 698 -26.62 11.34 3.86
C ALA A 698 -26.77 12.40 2.75
N PHE A 699 -27.26 11.99 1.57
CA PHE A 699 -27.50 12.90 0.44
C PHE A 699 -28.62 13.89 0.70
N GLY A 700 -29.75 13.43 1.25
CA GLY A 700 -30.94 14.24 1.46
C GLY A 700 -30.73 15.36 2.46
N PHE A 701 -29.86 15.17 3.46
CA PHE A 701 -29.61 16.17 4.50
C PHE A 701 -28.34 17.02 4.29
N HIS A 702 -27.42 16.59 3.43
CA HIS A 702 -26.16 17.30 3.19
C HIS A 702 -26.34 18.80 2.86
N PRO A 703 -27.29 19.23 2.02
CA PRO A 703 -27.52 20.66 1.76
C PRO A 703 -27.93 21.47 3.01
N TYR A 704 -28.66 20.86 3.95
CA TYR A 704 -29.05 21.53 5.19
C TYR A 704 -27.89 21.65 6.17
N ALA A 705 -27.04 20.62 6.26
CA ALA A 705 -25.80 20.68 7.01
C ALA A 705 -24.90 21.81 6.49
N LEU A 706 -24.74 21.89 5.16
CA LEU A 706 -23.99 22.96 4.51
C LEU A 706 -24.57 24.34 4.82
N SER A 707 -25.88 24.52 4.70
CA SER A 707 -26.55 25.79 5.03
C SER A 707 -26.36 26.20 6.48
N PHE A 708 -26.38 25.25 7.41
CA PHE A 708 -26.14 25.51 8.82
C PHE A 708 -24.69 25.97 9.06
N LEU A 709 -23.71 25.28 8.49
CA LEU A 709 -22.29 25.64 8.64
C LEU A 709 -21.96 26.99 8.01
N ASP A 710 -22.53 27.28 6.84
CA ASP A 710 -22.38 28.56 6.15
C ASP A 710 -22.89 29.74 7.00
N ALA A 711 -24.02 29.56 7.69
CA ALA A 711 -24.52 30.54 8.68
C ALA A 711 -23.56 30.73 9.87
N ARG A 712 -22.90 29.67 10.34
CA ARG A 712 -21.89 29.76 11.41
C ARG A 712 -20.63 30.48 10.96
N PHE A 713 -20.15 30.23 9.74
CA PHE A 713 -19.01 30.97 9.19
C PHE A 713 -19.29 32.46 9.01
N ARG A 714 -20.56 32.86 8.82
CA ARG A 714 -20.99 34.27 8.81
C ARG A 714 -21.28 34.88 10.18
N GLY A 715 -21.14 34.11 11.27
CA GLY A 715 -21.44 34.56 12.62
C GLY A 715 -22.93 34.78 12.89
N GLU A 716 -23.82 34.16 12.10
CA GLU A 716 -25.26 34.25 12.32
C GLU A 716 -25.67 33.45 13.59
N PRO A 717 -26.61 33.94 14.40
CA PRO A 717 -27.12 33.21 15.56
C PRO A 717 -27.72 31.85 15.19
N SER A 718 -27.51 30.84 16.04
CA SER A 718 -28.16 29.53 15.89
C SER A 718 -29.46 29.48 16.67
N THR A 719 -30.50 28.91 16.06
CA THR A 719 -31.72 28.53 16.77
C THR A 719 -31.55 27.15 17.42
N SER A 720 -32.34 26.90 18.46
CA SER A 720 -32.37 25.62 19.18
C SER A 720 -33.76 25.00 19.04
N THR A 721 -33.81 23.71 18.75
CA THR A 721 -35.03 22.88 18.76
C THR A 721 -35.16 22.07 20.04
N CYS A 722 -34.34 22.34 21.08
CA CYS A 722 -34.37 21.57 22.33
C CYS A 722 -35.72 21.57 23.05
N ALA A 723 -36.57 22.57 22.81
CA ALA A 723 -37.91 22.62 23.39
C ALA A 723 -38.90 21.65 22.71
N THR A 724 -38.56 21.11 21.54
CA THR A 724 -39.45 20.27 20.72
C THR A 724 -38.94 18.84 20.53
N ILE A 725 -37.85 18.45 21.20
CA ILE A 725 -37.24 17.10 21.09
C ILE A 725 -37.14 16.39 22.43
#